data_AF-A0A5C0DU14-F1
#
_entry.id   AF-A0A5C0DU14-F1
#
_cell.length_a   1.000
_cell.length_b   1.000
_cell.length_c   1.000
_cell.angle_alpha   90.00
_cell.angle_beta   90.00
_cell.angle_gamma   90.00
#
_symmetry.space_group_name_H-M   'P 1'
#
loop_
_entity.id
_entity.type
_entity.pdbx_description
1 polymer ?
#
loop_
_entity_poly.entity_id
_entity_poly.type
_entity_poly.pdbx_seq_one_letter_code
_entity_poly.pdbx_strand_id
1 'polypeptide(L)'
;MLKNSFLRQTATTIVFIDASVSDYHTLQTGIVEGVKSVIISPNQDGIEQISQILQQHPHITTIHILSHGSPGCLYLGNSQLNLTNIHNYTQQLQQWQRQNILLYGCNVAAGDAGEEFIRKLYEITNATISASATKTGNAALGGNWELEVNIPATETFHGTSLHLSDIIAHTLNSYQGVFAPTLVGNYDTSGEARGVQVVGNYAYVADRDSGLQIIDISNPTTPTLKGNYDTSGYAWGVQVVGNYAYVADGYSGLQIIDISNPTTPTLKGNYYTSGWAYGVQVVGNYAYVANGYSGLQIIDISNPTTPTLKGNYDTSGSASGVQVVGNYAYVADGYSGLQIIDISNPSTPTLKGNYDTSDWAEGVQVVGNYAYVADLYSGLQIIDISNPTIPTLKGNYDTSGYAGGLQVVGNYAYVADSISGLQIIDISNPTTPTLKGNYDTSGNTLDVQVVGNYAYVADDNGGLKIIDVSEFINLYTAIESVGNTKLVKDSTNKYFTQIGTNTPIAIKNGGQQIYQDIYGSGWQTIAAETVNGDNQVLWKNVSGNYLHIWNLDINWNWVSSEGNWGLNSADAFTQETVFGIDANGDGVIGNPYTAIEAVGNTKLVKDSTNKYFTQIGTNTPIAIKNSGQQIYQDIYAGWQTIAAETVNGDNQVLWKNVSGNYLHIWHLDNNWNWVSSEGNWGLNSAEALTQETNFGIDANGDGVIGNPYTAIEAVGNTKLVKDSTNKYFTQIGTNTPIAIKNGGQQIYQNIYAGWQTIAAETVNGDNQVLWKNVSGNYLHIWHLDNNWNWVSSEGNWGLNSAEALTQETNFSIDANGDGVIGYTSIESAGNTKLVKDSTNKYFTQIGTNTPIAIKNGGQQIYQNIYAGWQTIAAETVNGDNQVLWKNVSGNYLHIWHLDNNWNWVSSEGNWGLNSADAFTQETNFGIDANGDGVIGNPYTAIESAGNTKLVKDSTNKYFTQTGTNTPIAIKNGGQQIYQNIYAGWQTIAAETVNGDNQVLWKNVSVNYLHIWHLDNNWNWVSSEGQFALSSADALAKETVFGIDANSDGKIGNPSSLTLTGTSGNDILIGGANSDTFNGGLGNDTLYLGLNDNAVDNVNYASGDGTDTVYQFVRGDGGDKLNFTGIANLDVVTLGANTEVRIGDGIAANTGFGTGQLLITLSSTTGLNNADVNVNLFGSNFLFN
;
A
#
# COMPACT_ATOMS: atom_id res chain seq x y z
N MET A 1 -0.55 30.98 28.23
CA MET A 1 -1.13 31.04 29.59
C MET A 1 -0.65 29.77 30.30
N LEU A 2 0.08 29.74 31.41
CA LEU A 2 0.24 30.65 32.56
C LEU A 2 1.74 30.94 32.83
N LYS A 3 2.03 32.20 33.20
CA LYS A 3 3.22 32.58 33.97
C LYS A 3 3.00 32.14 35.42
N ASN A 4 4.05 31.64 36.08
CA ASN A 4 4.24 31.92 37.50
C ASN A 4 5.73 32.05 37.84
N SER A 5 6.02 33.17 38.47
CA SER A 5 7.29 33.61 39.03
C SER A 5 7.73 32.74 40.21
N PHE A 6 8.98 32.27 40.18
CA PHE A 6 9.78 32.04 41.38
C PHE A 6 11.19 32.61 41.16
N LEU A 7 11.59 33.45 42.12
CA LEU A 7 12.90 34.03 42.45
C LEU A 7 14.10 33.60 41.58
N ARG A 8 14.82 34.57 40.98
CA ARG A 8 16.23 34.36 40.54
C ARG A 8 17.06 34.07 41.80
N GLN A 9 17.35 32.80 42.06
CA GLN A 9 18.40 32.41 42.99
C GLN A 9 19.72 32.92 42.37
N THR A 10 20.45 33.77 43.09
CA THR A 10 21.80 34.18 42.65
C THR A 10 22.73 32.99 42.92
N ALA A 11 23.34 32.45 41.87
CA ALA A 11 24.27 31.33 41.97
C ALA A 11 25.43 31.70 42.92
N THR A 12 25.63 30.96 44.02
CA THR A 12 26.77 31.13 44.93
C THR A 12 27.98 30.28 44.52
N THR A 13 27.79 29.36 43.56
CA THR A 13 28.83 28.47 43.03
C THR A 13 29.13 28.82 41.58
N ILE A 14 30.41 28.76 41.22
CA ILE A 14 30.89 28.86 39.84
C ILE A 14 31.81 27.69 39.50
N VAL A 15 31.66 27.17 38.29
CA VAL A 15 32.53 26.13 37.71
C VAL A 15 33.27 26.70 36.52
N PHE A 16 34.59 26.82 36.64
CA PHE A 16 35.48 27.10 35.53
C PHE A 16 35.93 25.78 34.92
N ILE A 17 35.75 25.63 33.61
CA ILE A 17 36.17 24.44 32.88
C ILE A 17 37.17 24.91 31.83
N ASP A 18 38.37 24.37 31.88
CA ASP A 18 39.38 24.66 30.88
C ASP A 18 39.02 23.99 29.56
N ALA A 19 39.05 24.75 28.45
CA ALA A 19 38.74 24.23 27.13
C ALA A 19 39.79 23.21 26.62
N SER A 20 40.92 23.04 27.32
CA SER A 20 41.87 21.96 27.05
C SER A 20 41.41 20.59 27.52
N VAL A 21 40.51 20.52 28.50
CA VAL A 21 39.95 19.26 29.00
C VAL A 21 39.11 18.59 27.91
N SER A 22 39.32 17.29 27.72
CA SER A 22 38.55 16.48 26.77
C SER A 22 37.05 16.61 27.03
N ASP A 23 36.23 16.67 25.97
CA ASP A 23 34.76 16.75 26.07
C ASP A 23 34.21 17.72 27.16
N TYR A 24 34.83 18.89 27.29
CA TYR A 24 34.44 19.90 28.27
C TYR A 24 32.97 20.35 28.11
N HIS A 25 32.38 20.18 26.92
CA HIS A 25 30.97 20.48 26.65
C HIS A 25 30.01 19.53 27.38
N THR A 26 30.35 18.25 27.49
CA THR A 26 29.58 17.30 28.31
C THR A 26 29.62 17.71 29.78
N LEU A 27 30.81 18.08 30.28
CA LEU A 27 30.96 18.61 31.65
C LEU A 27 30.15 19.90 31.85
N GLN A 28 30.18 20.82 30.88
CA GLN A 28 29.43 22.08 30.91
C GLN A 28 27.91 21.86 30.86
N THR A 29 27.44 20.93 30.04
CA THR A 29 26.01 20.58 29.91
C THR A 29 25.51 19.88 31.16
N GLY A 30 26.37 19.14 31.84
CA GLY A 30 26.07 18.51 33.11
C GLY A 30 25.98 19.46 34.29
N ILE A 31 26.35 20.74 34.16
CA ILE A 31 26.24 21.70 35.26
C ILE A 31 24.76 21.88 35.63
N VAL A 32 24.44 21.72 36.91
CA VAL A 32 23.06 21.78 37.42
C VAL A 32 22.49 23.19 37.31
N GLU A 33 21.20 23.29 37.00
CA GLU A 33 20.48 24.55 36.88
C GLU A 33 20.63 25.39 38.18
N GLY A 34 21.16 26.61 38.06
CA GLY A 34 21.43 27.49 39.20
C GLY A 34 22.91 27.62 39.58
N VAL A 35 23.81 26.82 39.00
CA VAL A 35 25.28 27.00 39.10
C VAL A 35 25.79 27.72 37.86
N LYS A 36 26.70 28.69 38.04
CA LYS A 36 27.31 29.39 36.91
C LYS A 36 28.45 28.56 36.33
N SER A 37 28.45 28.32 35.01
CA SER A 37 29.58 27.71 34.31
C SER A 37 30.31 28.72 33.42
N VAL A 38 31.63 28.57 33.31
CA VAL A 38 32.49 29.42 32.50
C VAL A 38 33.53 28.55 31.82
N ILE A 39 33.71 28.74 30.52
CA ILE A 39 34.78 28.10 29.76
C ILE A 39 35.99 29.04 29.73
N ILE A 40 37.16 28.54 30.14
CA ILE A 40 38.43 29.26 30.04
C ILE A 40 38.92 29.12 28.60
N SER A 41 39.19 30.26 27.96
CA SER A 41 39.72 30.30 26.61
C SER A 41 41.16 29.79 26.59
N PRO A 42 41.53 28.89 25.65
CA PRO A 42 42.88 28.35 25.54
C PRO A 42 43.91 29.38 25.04
N ASN A 43 43.46 30.54 24.55
CA ASN A 43 44.31 31.55 23.89
C ASN A 43 44.66 32.75 24.78
N GLN A 44 44.25 32.72 26.05
CA GLN A 44 44.44 33.81 27.00
C GLN A 44 44.89 33.24 28.34
N ASP A 45 45.52 34.08 29.17
CA ASP A 45 45.98 33.66 30.49
C ASP A 45 44.76 33.24 31.32
N GLY A 46 44.70 31.97 31.73
CA GLY A 46 43.54 31.45 32.44
C GLY A 46 43.38 32.05 33.83
N ILE A 47 44.47 32.47 34.47
CA ILE A 47 44.46 33.07 35.81
C ILE A 47 43.83 34.47 35.74
N GLU A 48 44.17 35.25 34.71
CA GLU A 48 43.56 36.56 34.46
C GLU A 48 42.08 36.45 34.13
N GLN A 49 41.69 35.49 33.29
CA GLN A 49 40.30 35.23 32.93
C GLN A 49 39.44 34.93 34.17
N ILE A 50 39.90 34.00 35.02
CA ILE A 50 39.20 33.65 36.26
C ILE A 50 39.08 34.88 37.17
N SER A 51 40.17 35.64 37.37
CA SER A 51 40.15 36.85 38.21
C SER A 51 39.15 37.90 37.73
N GLN A 52 39.13 38.22 36.44
CA GLN A 52 38.20 39.20 35.86
C GLN A 52 36.74 38.80 36.06
N ILE A 53 36.44 37.51 35.92
CA ILE A 53 35.08 36.99 36.10
C ILE A 53 34.69 37.03 37.57
N LEU A 54 35.58 36.61 38.47
CA LEU A 54 35.32 36.66 39.90
C LEU A 54 35.11 38.09 40.41
N GLN A 55 35.76 39.09 39.81
CA GLN A 55 35.54 40.51 40.12
C GLN A 55 34.11 40.97 39.76
N GLN A 56 33.54 40.46 38.67
CA GLN A 56 32.16 40.76 38.25
C GLN A 56 31.11 39.99 39.07
N HIS A 57 31.53 38.97 39.84
CA HIS A 57 30.66 38.08 40.60
C HIS A 57 31.05 38.00 42.09
N PRO A 58 30.91 39.09 42.87
CA PRO A 58 31.35 39.15 44.28
C PRO A 58 30.52 38.29 45.24
N HIS A 59 29.38 37.74 44.79
CA HIS A 59 28.47 36.91 45.58
C HIS A 59 28.82 35.42 45.52
N ILE A 60 29.78 35.02 44.69
CA ILE A 60 30.29 33.64 44.65
C ILE A 60 30.97 33.34 45.99
N THR A 61 30.76 32.14 46.51
CA THR A 61 31.42 31.62 47.72
C THR A 61 32.22 30.35 47.43
N THR A 62 31.91 29.65 46.33
CA THR A 62 32.54 28.37 45.97
C THR A 62 33.00 28.38 44.51
N ILE A 63 34.26 28.02 44.28
CA ILE A 63 34.89 27.93 42.96
C ILE A 63 35.26 26.48 42.70
N HIS A 64 34.84 25.93 41.55
CA HIS A 64 35.38 24.70 41.00
C HIS A 64 36.24 25.04 39.78
N ILE A 65 37.42 24.43 39.67
CA ILE A 65 38.30 24.56 38.51
C ILE A 65 38.56 23.16 37.98
N LEU A 66 38.12 22.88 36.75
CA LEU A 66 38.34 21.63 36.04
C LEU A 66 39.37 21.89 34.95
N SER A 67 40.56 21.31 35.08
CA SER A 67 41.66 21.51 34.15
C SER A 67 42.57 20.28 34.10
N HIS A 68 43.46 20.21 33.10
CA HIS A 68 44.62 19.33 33.23
C HIS A 68 45.47 19.74 34.45
N GLY A 69 46.22 18.79 34.99
CA GLY A 69 47.09 19.02 36.15
C GLY A 69 48.27 18.05 36.21
N SER A 70 49.26 18.41 37.01
CA SER A 70 50.40 17.58 37.40
C SER A 70 50.85 17.96 38.81
N PRO A 71 51.69 17.17 39.51
CA PRO A 71 52.14 17.48 40.87
C PRO A 71 52.64 18.92 41.03
N GLY A 72 51.90 19.74 41.78
CA GLY A 72 52.23 21.15 42.04
C GLY A 72 51.94 22.12 40.91
N CYS A 73 51.13 21.74 39.90
CA CYS A 73 50.81 22.57 38.75
C CYS A 73 49.37 22.40 38.24
N LEU A 74 48.74 23.53 37.88
CA LEU A 74 47.50 23.62 37.12
C LEU A 74 47.76 24.23 35.74
N TYR A 75 47.12 23.70 34.70
CA TYR A 75 47.18 24.25 33.34
C TYR A 75 45.88 25.02 33.06
N LEU A 76 45.96 26.33 32.85
CA LEU A 76 44.80 27.22 32.73
C LEU A 76 44.93 28.15 31.52
N GLY A 77 44.10 27.95 30.51
CA GLY A 77 44.17 28.68 29.24
C GLY A 77 45.49 28.42 28.52
N ASN A 78 46.28 29.47 28.29
CA ASN A 78 47.66 29.36 27.81
C ASN A 78 48.72 29.54 28.91
N SER A 79 48.32 29.60 30.18
CA SER A 79 49.23 29.79 31.32
C SER A 79 49.28 28.55 32.21
N GLN A 80 50.34 28.46 33.01
CA GLN A 80 50.48 27.46 34.06
C GLN A 80 50.47 28.18 35.40
N LEU A 81 49.81 27.63 36.41
CA LEU A 81 49.94 28.06 37.79
C LEU A 81 50.71 26.99 38.56
N ASN A 82 51.93 27.29 39.00
CA ASN A 82 52.83 26.33 39.65
C ASN A 82 53.70 26.98 40.73
N LEU A 83 54.48 26.17 41.47
CA LEU A 83 55.34 26.65 42.56
C LEU A 83 56.34 27.75 42.17
N THR A 84 56.80 27.76 40.91
CA THR A 84 57.80 28.70 40.41
C THR A 84 57.20 30.07 40.13
N ASN A 85 55.95 30.13 39.66
CA ASN A 85 55.31 31.37 39.22
C ASN A 85 54.14 31.84 40.10
N ILE A 86 53.70 31.07 41.11
CA ILE A 86 52.55 31.42 41.96
C ILE A 86 52.64 32.81 42.59
N HIS A 87 53.85 33.25 42.95
CA HIS A 87 54.09 34.58 43.53
C HIS A 87 53.88 35.72 42.52
N ASN A 88 54.08 35.47 41.23
CA ASN A 88 53.85 36.47 40.18
C ASN A 88 52.37 36.80 40.03
N TYR A 89 51.47 35.86 40.39
CA TYR A 89 50.02 36.02 40.32
C TYR A 89 49.37 36.44 41.65
N THR A 90 50.15 36.84 42.66
CA THR A 90 49.62 37.14 44.01
C THR A 90 48.43 38.12 43.98
N GLN A 91 48.49 39.18 43.18
CA GLN A 91 47.40 40.17 43.10
C GLN A 91 46.12 39.60 42.46
N GLN A 92 46.26 38.75 41.45
CA GLN A 92 45.16 38.07 40.77
C GLN A 92 44.53 37.02 41.69
N LEU A 93 45.35 36.20 42.36
CA LEU A 93 44.92 35.13 43.25
C LEU A 93 44.27 35.67 44.53
N GLN A 94 44.68 36.82 45.06
CA GLN A 94 43.96 37.47 46.17
C GLN A 94 42.50 37.80 45.81
N GLN A 95 42.18 38.03 44.53
CA GLN A 95 40.80 38.25 44.09
C GLN A 95 39.96 36.95 44.12
N TRP A 96 40.61 35.79 44.17
CA TRP A 96 39.98 34.48 44.32
C TRP A 96 39.62 34.16 45.77
N GLN A 97 39.82 35.09 46.71
CA GLN A 97 39.42 34.93 48.10
C GLN A 97 37.92 34.65 48.21
N ARG A 98 37.58 33.36 48.36
CA ARG A 98 36.22 32.82 48.49
C ARG A 98 36.19 31.86 49.68
N GLN A 99 35.04 31.26 49.99
CA GLN A 99 34.97 30.29 51.08
C GLN A 99 35.71 29.01 50.69
N ASN A 100 35.45 28.49 49.48
CA ASN A 100 36.01 27.22 49.00
C ASN A 100 36.55 27.32 47.56
N ILE A 101 37.71 26.71 47.30
CA ILE A 101 38.28 26.50 45.96
C ILE A 101 38.59 25.00 45.81
N LEU A 102 37.96 24.39 44.80
CA LEU A 102 38.09 22.97 44.50
C LEU A 102 38.81 22.79 43.16
N LEU A 103 39.93 22.08 43.19
CA LEU A 103 40.85 21.91 42.06
C LEU A 103 40.78 20.48 41.53
N TYR A 104 40.14 20.30 40.38
CA TYR A 104 40.01 19.04 39.68
C TYR A 104 41.03 19.01 38.54
N GLY A 105 42.17 18.39 38.81
CA GLY A 105 43.24 18.18 37.85
C GLY A 105 44.09 16.99 38.26
N CYS A 106 44.45 16.13 37.30
CA CYS A 106 45.19 14.90 37.61
C CYS A 106 46.43 15.19 38.48
N ASN A 107 46.47 14.62 39.68
CA ASN A 107 47.64 14.65 40.58
C ASN A 107 48.12 16.05 41.05
N VAL A 108 47.30 17.11 40.97
CA VAL A 108 47.70 18.49 41.34
C VAL A 108 48.30 18.57 42.76
N ALA A 109 47.74 17.83 43.71
CA ALA A 109 48.17 17.80 45.11
C ALA A 109 49.06 16.58 45.45
N ALA A 110 49.55 15.84 44.46
CA ALA A 110 50.34 14.64 44.71
C ALA A 110 51.78 14.98 45.14
N GLY A 111 52.26 14.29 46.18
CA GLY A 111 53.63 14.39 46.68
C GLY A 111 54.00 15.76 47.26
N ASP A 112 55.27 15.91 47.66
CA ASP A 112 55.79 17.11 48.34
C ASP A 112 55.53 18.41 47.54
N ALA A 113 55.69 18.35 46.21
CA ALA A 113 55.45 19.49 45.32
C ALA A 113 53.97 19.89 45.28
N GLY A 114 53.06 18.91 45.22
CA GLY A 114 51.62 19.15 45.23
C GLY A 114 51.13 19.75 46.54
N GLU A 115 51.53 19.17 47.68
CA GLU A 115 51.17 19.67 49.02
C GLU A 115 51.65 21.10 49.27
N GLU A 116 52.88 21.42 48.87
CA GLU A 116 53.44 22.77 49.00
C GLU A 116 52.71 23.79 48.11
N PHE A 117 52.29 23.38 46.91
CA PHE A 117 51.56 24.23 45.97
C PHE A 117 50.21 24.67 46.54
N ILE A 118 49.41 23.70 47.00
CA ILE A 118 48.09 23.99 47.57
C ILE A 118 48.21 24.78 48.88
N ARG A 119 49.26 24.57 49.69
CA ARG A 119 49.53 25.36 50.91
C ARG A 119 49.77 26.82 50.58
N LYS A 120 50.60 27.11 49.58
CA LYS A 120 50.84 28.51 49.14
C LYS A 120 49.59 29.14 48.55
N LEU A 121 48.81 28.38 47.79
CA LEU A 121 47.54 28.88 47.25
C LEU A 121 46.55 29.22 48.36
N TYR A 122 46.46 28.39 49.41
CA TYR A 122 45.69 28.68 50.62
C TYR A 122 46.16 29.98 51.30
N GLU A 123 47.47 30.16 51.49
CA GLU A 123 48.04 31.36 52.13
C GLU A 123 47.74 32.66 51.36
N ILE A 124 47.73 32.60 50.02
CA ILE A 124 47.48 33.77 49.17
C ILE A 124 45.98 34.10 49.08
N THR A 125 45.12 33.08 48.93
CA THR A 125 43.68 33.26 48.71
C THR A 125 42.89 33.36 50.01
N ASN A 126 43.41 32.82 51.11
CA ASN A 126 42.72 32.65 52.40
C ASN A 126 41.38 31.90 52.27
N ALA A 127 41.24 31.05 51.24
CA ALA A 127 40.09 30.17 50.98
C ALA A 127 40.45 28.73 51.36
N THR A 128 39.47 27.92 51.79
CA THR A 128 39.70 26.47 51.96
C THR A 128 39.97 25.85 50.59
N ILE A 129 41.11 25.13 50.46
CA ILE A 129 41.54 24.50 49.20
C ILE A 129 41.33 23.00 49.29
N SER A 130 40.63 22.42 48.32
CA SER A 130 40.51 20.98 48.10
C SER A 130 41.08 20.64 46.73
N ALA A 131 41.94 19.61 46.62
CA ALA A 131 42.60 19.27 45.37
C ALA A 131 42.84 17.76 45.22
N SER A 132 42.87 17.29 43.98
CA SER A 132 43.13 15.89 43.64
C SER A 132 44.61 15.53 43.75
N ALA A 133 44.92 14.45 44.48
CA ALA A 133 46.23 13.80 44.53
C ALA A 133 46.30 12.56 43.64
N THR A 134 45.20 12.16 42.99
CA THR A 134 45.16 11.07 42.02
C THR A 134 44.63 11.55 40.65
N LYS A 135 44.50 10.64 39.66
CA LYS A 135 43.94 10.96 38.35
C LYS A 135 42.47 11.38 38.48
N THR A 136 42.08 12.46 37.80
CA THR A 136 40.71 12.97 37.81
C THR A 136 39.95 12.56 36.54
N GLY A 137 38.75 11.97 36.65
CA GLY A 137 37.89 11.61 35.52
C GLY A 137 37.39 10.16 35.54
N ASN A 138 37.38 9.51 34.36
CA ASN A 138 36.81 8.18 34.13
C ASN A 138 37.46 7.07 34.97
N ALA A 139 36.63 6.35 35.73
CA ALA A 139 37.04 5.21 36.55
C ALA A 139 37.69 4.06 35.78
N ALA A 140 37.26 3.80 34.54
CA ALA A 140 37.85 2.76 33.69
C ALA A 140 39.30 3.09 33.28
N LEU A 141 39.66 4.38 33.26
CA LEU A 141 41.02 4.86 32.97
C LEU A 141 41.84 5.09 34.25
N GLY A 142 41.34 4.61 35.39
CA GLY A 142 41.96 4.74 36.71
C GLY A 142 41.80 6.12 37.35
N GLY A 143 40.91 6.96 36.82
CA GLY A 143 40.56 8.26 37.42
C GLY A 143 39.41 8.17 38.41
N ASN A 144 39.21 9.22 39.21
CA ASN A 144 38.01 9.40 40.02
C ASN A 144 37.69 10.90 40.14
N TRP A 145 36.67 11.26 40.91
CA TRP A 145 36.24 12.66 41.11
C TRP A 145 36.42 13.12 42.56
N GLU A 146 37.30 12.44 43.31
CA GLU A 146 37.62 12.73 44.70
C GLU A 146 38.73 13.79 44.81
N LEU A 147 38.69 14.57 45.89
CA LEU A 147 39.71 15.56 46.23
C LEU A 147 40.34 15.15 47.55
N GLU A 148 41.45 14.43 47.46
CA GLU A 148 42.04 13.72 48.59
C GLU A 148 42.76 14.65 49.57
N VAL A 149 43.15 15.85 49.13
CA VAL A 149 43.93 16.80 49.94
C VAL A 149 43.16 18.07 50.21
N ASN A 150 43.10 18.49 51.48
CA ASN A 150 42.30 19.62 51.96
C ASN A 150 43.10 20.51 52.92
N ILE A 151 43.07 21.83 52.73
CA ILE A 151 43.75 22.82 53.58
C ILE A 151 42.77 23.93 53.99
N PRO A 152 42.58 24.20 55.30
CA PRO A 152 43.25 23.58 56.45
C PRO A 152 42.66 22.20 56.80
N ALA A 153 43.50 21.28 57.28
CA ALA A 153 43.15 19.87 57.53
C ALA A 153 42.09 19.61 58.65
N THR A 154 41.60 20.66 59.33
CA THR A 154 40.73 20.56 60.52
C THR A 154 39.24 20.73 60.24
N GLU A 155 38.83 21.11 59.04
CA GLU A 155 37.41 21.03 58.66
C GLU A 155 37.12 19.63 58.14
N THR A 156 36.44 18.83 58.96
CA THR A 156 35.92 17.52 58.54
C THR A 156 34.80 17.71 57.52
N PHE A 157 35.18 18.00 56.27
CA PHE A 157 34.37 17.62 55.12
C PHE A 157 34.49 16.09 55.01
N HIS A 158 33.72 15.39 55.86
CA HIS A 158 33.58 13.94 55.75
C HIS A 158 32.93 13.63 54.41
N GLY A 159 33.73 13.17 53.45
CA GLY A 159 33.32 12.31 52.36
C GLY A 159 32.01 12.70 51.68
N THR A 160 32.08 13.69 50.80
CA THR A 160 31.44 13.52 49.51
C THR A 160 32.46 13.89 48.46
N SER A 161 32.49 13.10 47.40
CA SER A 161 32.83 13.53 46.05
C SER A 161 32.39 14.97 45.78
N LEU A 162 32.84 15.57 44.68
CA LEU A 162 32.06 16.57 43.93
C LEU A 162 30.63 16.69 44.46
N HIS A 163 30.25 17.81 45.09
CA HIS A 163 28.87 17.96 45.57
C HIS A 163 28.01 17.75 44.32
N LEU A 164 27.43 16.55 44.22
CA LEU A 164 26.75 16.00 43.05
C LEU A 164 25.49 16.82 42.72
N SER A 165 25.26 17.89 43.49
CA SER A 165 24.26 18.94 43.32
C SER A 165 24.64 19.98 42.27
N ASP A 166 25.90 20.07 41.85
CA ASP A 166 26.38 21.18 41.00
C ASP A 166 26.75 20.72 39.59
N ILE A 167 27.10 19.42 39.44
CA ILE A 167 27.20 18.71 38.16
C ILE A 167 26.38 17.42 38.28
N ILE A 168 25.52 17.14 37.31
CA ILE A 168 24.67 15.95 37.24
C ILE A 168 25.55 14.70 37.38
N ALA A 169 25.26 13.87 38.38
CA ALA A 169 25.95 12.61 38.67
C ALA A 169 26.18 11.73 37.44
N HIS A 170 25.15 11.66 36.59
CA HIS A 170 25.20 10.91 35.35
C HIS A 170 26.30 11.43 34.41
N THR A 171 26.49 12.74 34.30
CA THR A 171 27.52 13.36 33.46
C THR A 171 28.92 12.95 33.89
N LEU A 172 29.21 12.96 35.19
CA LEU A 172 30.51 12.58 35.74
C LEU A 172 30.79 11.08 35.54
N ASN A 173 29.75 10.24 35.66
CA ASN A 173 29.83 8.80 35.39
C ASN A 173 29.95 8.47 33.89
N SER A 174 29.38 9.30 33.02
CA SER A 174 29.44 9.13 31.57
C SER A 174 30.62 9.83 30.91
N TYR A 175 31.37 10.64 31.64
CA TYR A 175 32.55 11.33 31.12
C TYR A 175 33.63 10.31 30.74
N GLN A 176 34.06 10.33 29.49
CA GLN A 176 34.91 9.27 28.93
C GLN A 176 36.40 9.49 29.16
N GLY A 177 36.84 10.72 29.39
CA GLY A 177 38.26 11.08 29.53
C GLY A 177 38.79 11.05 30.95
N VAL A 178 40.08 11.31 31.09
CA VAL A 178 40.73 11.75 32.33
C VAL A 178 41.50 13.02 32.04
N PHE A 179 41.82 13.83 33.04
CA PHE A 179 42.47 15.12 32.84
C PHE A 179 43.99 15.00 32.61
N ALA A 180 44.46 13.96 31.89
CA ALA A 180 45.85 13.75 31.42
C ALA A 180 45.94 12.60 30.40
N PRO A 181 46.94 12.59 29.48
CA PRO A 181 47.25 11.41 28.66
C PRO A 181 47.52 10.16 29.52
N THR A 182 47.31 8.97 28.96
CA THR A 182 47.46 7.71 29.72
C THR A 182 48.37 6.70 29.03
N LEU A 183 49.19 5.98 29.80
CA LEU A 183 49.93 4.83 29.31
C LEU A 183 48.97 3.66 29.05
N VAL A 184 49.03 3.14 27.84
CA VAL A 184 48.20 2.04 27.33
C VAL A 184 48.94 0.72 27.46
N GLY A 185 50.21 0.72 27.08
CA GLY A 185 51.06 -0.47 27.13
C GLY A 185 52.54 -0.10 27.09
N ASN A 186 53.38 -1.06 27.44
CA ASN A 186 54.82 -0.91 27.41
C ASN A 186 55.49 -2.24 27.06
N TYR A 187 56.66 -2.16 26.45
CA TYR A 187 57.52 -3.31 26.20
C TYR A 187 58.96 -2.92 26.53
N ASP A 188 59.54 -3.56 27.54
CA ASP A 188 60.94 -3.38 27.89
C ASP A 188 61.82 -4.08 26.85
N THR A 189 62.55 -3.30 26.05
CA THR A 189 63.52 -3.84 25.09
C THR A 189 64.81 -4.27 25.81
N SER A 190 65.67 -5.01 25.12
CA SER A 190 66.86 -5.61 25.75
C SER A 190 68.01 -4.64 25.98
N GLY A 191 67.99 -3.46 25.36
CA GLY A 191 68.92 -2.35 25.60
C GLY A 191 68.19 -1.02 25.62
N GLU A 192 68.83 0.03 25.11
CA GLU A 192 68.30 1.40 25.16
C GLU A 192 67.52 1.74 23.89
N ALA A 193 66.21 1.97 23.99
CA ALA A 193 65.39 2.38 22.86
C ALA A 193 65.72 3.83 22.44
N ARG A 194 66.28 4.01 21.23
CA ARG A 194 66.74 5.31 20.71
C ARG A 194 65.83 5.92 19.65
N GLY A 195 65.30 5.10 18.76
CA GLY A 195 64.43 5.53 17.67
C GLY A 195 63.28 4.56 17.46
N VAL A 196 62.12 5.05 17.04
CA VAL A 196 60.95 4.21 16.82
C VAL A 196 60.26 4.55 15.51
N GLN A 197 59.88 3.51 14.76
CA GLN A 197 58.94 3.66 13.67
C GLN A 197 57.88 2.56 13.66
N VAL A 198 56.62 2.95 13.56
CA VAL A 198 55.43 2.12 13.45
C VAL A 198 55.00 2.00 11.99
N VAL A 199 54.87 0.76 11.53
CA VAL A 199 54.34 0.42 10.21
C VAL A 199 53.37 -0.74 10.34
N GLY A 200 52.09 -0.49 10.06
CA GLY A 200 51.02 -1.47 10.23
C GLY A 200 50.89 -1.88 11.70
N ASN A 201 50.97 -3.19 11.97
CA ASN A 201 50.82 -3.77 13.32
C ASN A 201 52.16 -3.92 14.06
N TYR A 202 53.24 -3.31 13.58
CA TYR A 202 54.58 -3.46 14.17
C TYR A 202 55.20 -2.11 14.51
N ALA A 203 55.81 -2.04 15.71
CA ALA A 203 56.76 -1.02 16.09
C ALA A 203 58.18 -1.56 15.90
N TYR A 204 58.96 -0.88 15.07
CA TYR A 204 60.37 -1.14 14.81
C TYR A 204 61.18 -0.18 15.66
N VAL A 205 61.94 -0.71 16.61
CA VAL A 205 62.72 0.08 17.56
C VAL A 205 64.21 -0.10 17.24
N ALA A 206 64.90 1.00 17.02
CA ALA A 206 66.36 1.04 17.06
C ALA A 206 66.78 0.99 18.53
N ASP A 207 67.24 -0.18 18.98
CA ASP A 207 67.72 -0.43 20.32
C ASP A 207 69.25 -0.40 20.30
N ARG A 208 69.83 0.58 21.00
CA ARG A 208 71.24 0.97 20.87
C ARG A 208 72.19 -0.22 20.89
N ASP A 209 72.03 -1.14 21.83
CA ASP A 209 72.94 -2.26 22.05
C ASP A 209 72.42 -3.59 21.48
N SER A 210 71.15 -3.64 21.06
CA SER A 210 70.49 -4.87 20.58
C SER A 210 70.08 -4.81 19.10
N GLY A 211 70.45 -3.75 18.39
CA GLY A 211 70.12 -3.52 16.98
C GLY A 211 68.63 -3.24 16.73
N LEU A 212 68.04 -3.93 15.76
CA LEU A 212 66.64 -3.76 15.39
C LEU A 212 65.74 -4.68 16.23
N GLN A 213 64.80 -4.13 16.98
CA GLN A 213 63.73 -4.86 17.65
C GLN A 213 62.41 -4.68 16.89
N ILE A 214 61.67 -5.76 16.64
CA ILE A 214 60.36 -5.73 15.96
C ILE A 214 59.30 -6.17 16.96
N ILE A 215 58.45 -5.25 17.38
CA ILE A 215 57.44 -5.45 18.42
C ILE A 215 56.06 -5.50 17.77
N ASP A 216 55.32 -6.57 17.99
CA ASP A 216 53.91 -6.72 17.61
C ASP A 216 53.04 -5.88 18.54
N ILE A 217 52.37 -4.89 17.94
CA ILE A 217 51.49 -3.93 18.61
C ILE A 217 50.03 -4.07 18.16
N SER A 218 49.68 -5.22 17.56
CA SER A 218 48.28 -5.52 17.20
C SER A 218 47.31 -5.44 18.39
N ASN A 219 47.81 -5.70 19.59
CA ASN A 219 47.17 -5.29 20.83
C ASN A 219 48.06 -4.28 21.58
N PRO A 220 47.76 -2.97 21.54
CA PRO A 220 48.61 -1.94 22.13
C PRO A 220 48.68 -1.99 23.66
N THR A 221 47.76 -2.70 24.33
CA THR A 221 47.80 -2.88 25.79
C THR A 221 48.77 -3.97 26.24
N THR A 222 49.14 -4.87 25.32
CA THR A 222 50.00 -6.02 25.60
C THR A 222 50.97 -6.25 24.42
N PRO A 223 51.87 -5.29 24.14
CA PRO A 223 52.86 -5.42 23.08
C PRO A 223 53.80 -6.61 23.33
N THR A 224 54.21 -7.29 22.25
CA THR A 224 55.08 -8.49 22.36
C THR A 224 56.19 -8.47 21.31
N LEU A 225 57.38 -8.99 21.64
CA LEU A 225 58.46 -9.12 20.66
C LEU A 225 58.08 -10.13 19.56
N LYS A 226 58.15 -9.68 18.31
CA LYS A 226 57.95 -10.52 17.13
C LYS A 226 59.23 -11.14 16.62
N GLY A 227 60.31 -10.37 16.62
CA GLY A 227 61.64 -10.77 16.15
C GLY A 227 62.65 -9.64 16.37
N ASN A 228 63.93 -9.94 16.19
CA ASN A 228 65.00 -8.95 16.30
C ASN A 228 66.17 -9.29 15.38
N TYR A 229 66.99 -8.29 15.09
CA TYR A 229 68.26 -8.45 14.39
C TYR A 229 69.34 -7.61 15.10
N ASP A 230 70.33 -8.29 15.66
CA ASP A 230 71.50 -7.66 16.30
C ASP A 230 72.42 -7.06 15.22
N THR A 231 72.51 -5.73 15.17
CA THR A 231 73.36 -5.00 14.23
C THR A 231 74.79 -4.88 14.77
N SER A 232 75.76 -4.61 13.91
CA SER A 232 77.17 -4.61 14.33
C SER A 232 77.59 -3.35 15.10
N GLY A 233 76.80 -2.28 15.06
CA GLY A 233 77.07 -0.97 15.64
C GLY A 233 76.13 -0.58 16.78
N TYR A 234 75.87 0.73 16.88
CA TYR A 234 74.88 1.26 17.81
C TYR A 234 73.68 1.81 17.03
N ALA A 235 72.52 1.17 17.17
CA ALA A 235 71.33 1.58 16.43
C ALA A 235 70.74 2.87 17.03
N TRP A 236 70.74 3.95 16.26
CA TRP A 236 70.22 5.27 16.67
C TRP A 236 68.87 5.60 16.05
N GLY A 237 68.71 5.32 14.76
CA GLY A 237 67.50 5.64 14.01
C GLY A 237 67.11 4.49 13.08
N VAL A 238 65.82 4.36 12.81
CA VAL A 238 65.29 3.35 11.90
C VAL A 238 64.25 3.95 10.98
N GLN A 239 64.27 3.54 9.71
CA GLN A 239 63.14 3.72 8.82
C GLN A 239 62.84 2.45 8.01
N VAL A 240 61.57 2.11 7.91
CA VAL A 240 61.00 0.97 7.20
C VAL A 240 60.38 1.46 5.90
N VAL A 241 60.81 0.89 4.79
CA VAL A 241 60.26 1.12 3.45
C VAL A 241 60.06 -0.22 2.75
N GLY A 242 58.81 -0.57 2.51
CA GLY A 242 58.44 -1.86 1.94
C GLY A 242 58.88 -3.02 2.86
N ASN A 243 59.69 -3.93 2.32
CA ASN A 243 60.17 -5.12 3.04
C ASN A 243 61.52 -4.91 3.74
N TYR A 244 62.00 -3.68 3.87
CA TYR A 244 63.32 -3.38 4.43
C TYR A 244 63.24 -2.39 5.58
N ALA A 245 63.99 -2.66 6.64
CA ALA A 245 64.33 -1.70 7.70
C ALA A 245 65.76 -1.19 7.48
N TYR A 246 65.88 0.12 7.33
CA TYR A 246 67.13 0.86 7.16
C TYR A 246 67.49 1.43 8.53
N VAL A 247 68.61 0.99 9.09
CA VAL A 247 69.05 1.36 10.44
C VAL A 247 70.31 2.22 10.32
N ALA A 248 70.26 3.41 10.92
CA ALA A 248 71.44 4.24 11.18
C ALA A 248 72.15 3.67 12.41
N ASP A 249 73.26 2.97 12.17
CA ASP A 249 73.91 2.06 13.13
C ASP A 249 75.24 2.62 13.65
N GLY A 250 75.30 3.93 13.90
CA GLY A 250 76.47 4.61 14.44
C GLY A 250 77.71 4.42 13.55
N TYR A 251 78.79 3.86 14.11
CA TYR A 251 80.05 3.62 13.39
C TYR A 251 79.97 2.53 12.32
N SER A 252 78.93 1.68 12.35
CA SER A 252 78.68 0.67 11.32
C SER A 252 77.98 1.25 10.08
N GLY A 253 77.62 2.54 10.11
CA GLY A 253 76.97 3.24 9.01
C GLY A 253 75.52 2.81 8.79
N LEU A 254 75.13 2.65 7.53
CA LEU A 254 73.78 2.24 7.14
C LEU A 254 73.68 0.72 7.07
N GLN A 255 72.78 0.12 7.85
CA GLN A 255 72.41 -1.30 7.76
C GLN A 255 71.05 -1.45 7.08
N ILE A 256 70.91 -2.41 6.15
CA ILE A 256 69.66 -2.69 5.43
C ILE A 256 69.22 -4.10 5.80
N ILE A 257 68.16 -4.22 6.59
CA ILE A 257 67.64 -5.49 7.11
C ILE A 257 66.38 -5.88 6.34
N ASP A 258 66.36 -7.09 5.78
CA ASP A 258 65.17 -7.71 5.18
C ASP A 258 64.23 -8.17 6.29
N ILE A 259 63.03 -7.58 6.31
CA ILE A 259 61.97 -7.81 7.29
C ILE A 259 60.73 -8.45 6.64
N SER A 260 60.86 -9.01 5.43
CA SER A 260 59.78 -9.74 4.76
C SER A 260 59.20 -10.88 5.61
N ASN A 261 60.02 -11.47 6.48
CA ASN A 261 59.57 -12.28 7.60
C ASN A 261 59.95 -11.59 8.93
N PRO A 262 59.01 -10.91 9.61
CA PRO A 262 59.31 -10.15 10.84
C PRO A 262 59.70 -11.01 12.04
N THR A 263 59.51 -12.34 11.96
CA THR A 263 59.98 -13.26 13.03
C THR A 263 61.44 -13.66 12.90
N THR A 264 62.02 -13.51 11.70
CA THR A 264 63.40 -13.90 11.39
C THR A 264 64.03 -12.89 10.43
N PRO A 265 64.20 -11.62 10.85
CA PRO A 265 64.84 -10.61 10.03
C PRO A 265 66.29 -10.98 9.69
N THR A 266 66.79 -10.55 8.53
CA THR A 266 68.15 -10.88 8.07
C THR A 266 68.83 -9.68 7.41
N LEU A 267 70.16 -9.54 7.55
CA LEU A 267 70.91 -8.49 6.86
C LEU A 267 70.86 -8.70 5.35
N LYS A 268 70.38 -7.69 4.62
CA LYS A 268 70.35 -7.66 3.16
C LYS A 268 71.62 -7.06 2.55
N GLY A 269 72.13 -6.00 3.17
CA GLY A 269 73.32 -5.27 2.75
C GLY A 269 73.62 -4.12 3.71
N ASN A 270 74.79 -3.52 3.58
CA ASN A 270 75.21 -2.40 4.43
C ASN A 270 76.16 -1.45 3.69
N TYR A 271 76.27 -0.22 4.17
CA TYR A 271 77.25 0.77 3.70
C TYR A 271 77.94 1.45 4.89
N TYR A 272 79.26 1.35 4.95
CA TYR A 272 80.06 2.06 5.96
C TYR A 272 80.19 3.54 5.59
N THR A 273 79.47 4.39 6.32
CA THR A 273 79.56 5.85 6.16
C THR A 273 80.86 6.39 6.76
N SER A 274 81.25 7.61 6.39
CA SER A 274 82.51 8.22 6.85
C SER A 274 82.49 8.73 8.30
N GLY A 275 81.34 8.62 8.98
CA GLY A 275 81.04 9.27 10.25
C GLY A 275 80.10 8.41 11.09
N TRP A 276 79.45 9.00 12.09
CA TRP A 276 78.48 8.30 12.94
C TRP A 276 77.08 8.51 12.38
N ALA A 277 76.44 7.43 11.92
CA ALA A 277 75.07 7.48 11.44
C ALA A 277 74.09 7.58 12.62
N TYR A 278 73.44 8.73 12.77
CA TYR A 278 72.43 9.00 13.82
C TYR A 278 71.00 8.89 13.28
N GLY A 279 70.74 9.48 12.12
CA GLY A 279 69.41 9.49 11.50
C GLY A 279 69.47 9.01 10.05
N VAL A 280 68.38 8.39 9.58
CA VAL A 280 68.23 7.97 8.18
C VAL A 280 66.84 8.28 7.66
N GLN A 281 66.78 8.77 6.43
CA GLN A 281 65.54 8.78 5.66
C GLN A 281 65.76 8.29 4.22
N VAL A 282 64.85 7.47 3.74
CA VAL A 282 64.80 6.83 2.44
C VAL A 282 63.72 7.49 1.60
N VAL A 283 64.13 8.02 0.45
CA VAL A 283 63.22 8.61 -0.55
C VAL A 283 63.60 8.06 -1.93
N GLY A 284 62.68 7.28 -2.51
CA GLY A 284 62.92 6.59 -3.78
C GLY A 284 64.08 5.61 -3.68
N ASN A 285 65.11 5.81 -4.51
CA ASN A 285 66.28 4.94 -4.60
C ASN A 285 67.45 5.39 -3.71
N TYR A 286 67.25 6.37 -2.81
CA TYR A 286 68.32 6.93 -2.00
C TYR A 286 68.01 6.87 -0.51
N ALA A 287 69.03 6.54 0.29
CA ALA A 287 69.06 6.72 1.73
C ALA A 287 69.92 7.94 2.08
N TYR A 288 69.30 8.93 2.72
CA TYR A 288 69.90 10.15 3.23
C TYR A 288 70.22 9.93 4.70
N VAL A 289 71.51 9.98 5.05
CA VAL A 289 72.00 9.65 6.39
C VAL A 289 72.60 10.89 7.03
N ALA A 290 72.04 11.30 8.17
CA ALA A 290 72.64 12.28 9.06
C ALA A 290 73.82 11.61 9.77
N ASN A 291 75.03 12.02 9.41
CA ASN A 291 76.25 11.25 9.65
C ASN A 291 77.22 11.98 10.61
N GLY A 292 76.68 12.66 11.63
CA GLY A 292 77.43 13.41 12.64
C GLY A 292 78.31 14.49 12.00
N TYR A 293 79.57 14.58 12.43
CA TYR A 293 80.55 15.54 11.89
C TYR A 293 80.95 15.33 10.41
N SER A 294 80.39 14.34 9.70
CA SER A 294 80.54 14.20 8.24
C SER A 294 79.34 14.77 7.47
N GLY A 295 78.42 15.47 8.16
CA GLY A 295 77.22 16.05 7.60
C GLY A 295 76.26 15.05 6.97
N LEU A 296 75.75 15.37 5.79
CA LEU A 296 74.77 14.56 5.06
C LEU A 296 75.47 13.60 4.07
N GLN A 297 75.19 12.31 4.18
CA GLN A 297 75.58 11.31 3.19
C GLN A 297 74.35 10.85 2.38
N ILE A 298 74.49 10.71 1.06
CA ILE A 298 73.42 10.25 0.15
C ILE A 298 73.87 8.94 -0.47
N ILE A 299 73.21 7.84 -0.10
CA ILE A 299 73.56 6.48 -0.51
C ILE A 299 72.55 5.97 -1.53
N ASP A 300 73.00 5.54 -2.70
CA ASP A 300 72.19 4.83 -3.70
C ASP A 300 71.92 3.40 -3.22
N ILE A 301 70.63 3.11 -3.02
CA ILE A 301 70.10 1.83 -2.53
C ILE A 301 69.25 1.12 -3.61
N SER A 302 69.38 1.52 -4.88
CA SER A 302 68.69 0.85 -6.01
C SER A 302 68.98 -0.65 -6.07
N ASN A 303 70.15 -1.07 -5.61
CA ASN A 303 70.43 -2.46 -5.23
C ASN A 303 70.70 -2.56 -3.71
N PRO A 304 69.73 -3.02 -2.90
CA PRO A 304 69.86 -3.06 -1.44
C PRO A 304 70.90 -4.08 -0.94
N THR A 305 71.41 -4.98 -1.81
CA THR A 305 72.50 -5.90 -1.46
C THR A 305 73.88 -5.28 -1.58
N THR A 306 74.02 -4.20 -2.36
CA THR A 306 75.28 -3.52 -2.62
C THR A 306 75.07 -2.01 -2.70
N PRO A 307 74.69 -1.36 -1.58
CA PRO A 307 74.51 0.09 -1.55
C PRO A 307 75.83 0.84 -1.83
N THR A 308 75.74 2.03 -2.46
CA THR A 308 76.92 2.82 -2.85
C THR A 308 76.74 4.30 -2.56
N LEU A 309 77.82 5.04 -2.26
CA LEU A 309 77.73 6.49 -2.08
C LEU A 309 77.40 7.19 -3.41
N LYS A 310 76.32 7.96 -3.40
CA LYS A 310 75.91 8.81 -4.52
C LYS A 310 76.52 10.20 -4.45
N GLY A 311 76.51 10.79 -3.26
CA GLY A 311 77.02 12.14 -2.98
C GLY A 311 77.00 12.42 -1.48
N ASN A 312 77.60 13.53 -1.07
CA ASN A 312 77.60 13.99 0.32
C ASN A 312 77.73 15.52 0.39
N TYR A 313 77.32 16.08 1.52
CA TYR A 313 77.53 17.47 1.87
C TYR A 313 78.01 17.56 3.31
N ASP A 314 79.20 18.15 3.51
CA ASP A 314 79.76 18.43 4.83
C ASP A 314 79.08 19.67 5.43
N THR A 315 78.23 19.46 6.44
CA THR A 315 77.53 20.53 7.15
C THR A 315 78.45 21.16 8.20
N SER A 316 78.07 22.30 8.78
CA SER A 316 78.97 23.04 9.67
C SER A 316 79.04 22.49 11.09
N GLY A 317 78.05 21.67 11.49
CA GLY A 317 77.92 21.09 12.82
C GLY A 317 77.93 19.56 12.82
N SER A 318 77.10 18.98 13.70
CA SER A 318 76.96 17.53 13.83
C SER A 318 75.56 17.13 13.40
N ALA A 319 75.43 16.51 12.23
CA ALA A 319 74.14 16.09 11.69
C ALA A 319 73.56 14.92 12.50
N SER A 320 72.50 15.20 13.27
CA SER A 320 71.78 14.21 14.09
C SER A 320 70.50 13.70 13.40
N GLY A 321 69.72 14.61 12.82
CA GLY A 321 68.43 14.31 12.18
C GLY A 321 68.36 14.80 10.75
N VAL A 322 67.59 14.11 9.89
CA VAL A 322 67.37 14.53 8.50
C VAL A 322 65.93 14.26 8.06
N GLN A 323 65.33 15.24 7.37
CA GLN A 323 64.13 15.03 6.57
C GLN A 323 64.26 15.66 5.18
N VAL A 324 63.84 14.93 4.17
CA VAL A 324 63.81 15.25 2.75
C VAL A 324 62.38 15.58 2.36
N VAL A 325 62.19 16.80 1.82
CA VAL A 325 60.91 17.26 1.27
C VAL A 325 61.18 17.89 -0.09
N GLY A 326 60.63 17.27 -1.14
CA GLY A 326 60.86 17.69 -2.52
C GLY A 326 62.34 17.61 -2.89
N ASN A 327 62.92 18.75 -3.26
CA ASN A 327 64.32 18.87 -3.69
C ASN A 327 65.28 19.28 -2.56
N TYR A 328 64.84 19.27 -1.30
CA TYR A 328 65.65 19.73 -0.17
C TYR A 328 65.77 18.66 0.91
N ALA A 329 66.97 18.54 1.48
CA ALA A 329 67.23 17.83 2.72
C ALA A 329 67.41 18.87 3.85
N TYR A 330 66.55 18.80 4.86
CA TYR A 330 66.57 19.60 6.06
C TYR A 330 67.28 18.78 7.14
N VAL A 331 68.37 19.31 7.68
CA VAL A 331 69.26 18.62 8.59
C VAL A 331 69.28 19.38 9.92
N ALA A 332 68.98 18.68 11.01
CA ALA A 332 69.27 19.14 12.37
C ALA A 332 70.75 18.89 12.65
N ASP A 333 71.53 19.96 12.79
CA ASP A 333 73.00 19.94 12.67
C ASP A 333 73.70 20.38 13.98
N GLY A 334 73.16 19.98 15.13
CA GLY A 334 73.68 20.34 16.45
C GLY A 334 73.73 21.86 16.65
N TYR A 335 74.86 22.40 17.12
CA TYR A 335 75.06 23.84 17.33
C TYR A 335 75.04 24.71 16.06
N SER A 336 74.89 24.12 14.87
CA SER A 336 74.67 24.88 13.63
C SER A 336 73.18 25.04 13.29
N GLY A 337 72.28 24.55 14.16
CA GLY A 337 70.84 24.61 14.00
C GLY A 337 70.33 23.86 12.78
N LEU A 338 69.43 24.50 12.02
CA LEU A 338 68.81 23.94 10.83
C LEU A 338 69.64 24.25 9.57
N GLN A 339 70.08 23.22 8.86
CA GLN A 339 70.71 23.33 7.55
C GLN A 339 69.75 22.86 6.45
N ILE A 340 69.61 23.64 5.37
CA ILE A 340 68.75 23.31 4.22
C ILE A 340 69.63 23.05 3.00
N ILE A 341 69.72 21.80 2.56
CA ILE A 341 70.59 21.36 1.48
C ILE A 341 69.75 21.10 0.22
N ASP A 342 70.09 21.75 -0.89
CA ASP A 342 69.55 21.44 -2.22
C ASP A 342 70.12 20.12 -2.73
N ILE A 343 69.24 19.15 -2.94
CA ILE A 343 69.54 17.80 -3.40
C ILE A 343 68.93 17.52 -4.79
N SER A 344 68.54 18.56 -5.54
CA SER A 344 68.04 18.41 -6.91
C SER A 344 69.00 17.64 -7.82
N ASN A 345 70.30 17.72 -7.54
CA ASN A 345 71.29 16.75 -8.01
C ASN A 345 71.92 16.00 -6.81
N PRO A 346 71.50 14.76 -6.52
CA PRO A 346 71.99 14.01 -5.36
C PRO A 346 73.47 13.62 -5.45
N SER A 347 74.11 13.77 -6.62
CA SER A 347 75.56 13.51 -6.77
C SER A 347 76.41 14.70 -6.34
N THR A 348 75.83 15.90 -6.28
CA THR A 348 76.50 17.16 -5.95
C THR A 348 75.56 18.07 -5.15
N PRO A 349 75.17 17.67 -3.92
CA PRO A 349 74.31 18.50 -3.07
C PRO A 349 74.98 19.83 -2.70
N THR A 350 74.19 20.87 -2.46
CA THR A 350 74.69 22.21 -2.12
C THR A 350 73.84 22.89 -1.04
N LEU A 351 74.43 23.66 -0.13
CA LEU A 351 73.68 24.45 0.85
C LEU A 351 72.78 25.49 0.15
N LYS A 352 71.49 25.47 0.53
CA LYS A 352 70.48 26.42 0.07
C LYS A 352 70.29 27.59 1.03
N GLY A 353 70.29 27.29 2.33
CA GLY A 353 70.10 28.24 3.42
C GLY A 353 70.28 27.54 4.77
N ASN A 354 70.34 28.31 5.85
CA ASN A 354 70.43 27.79 7.21
C ASN A 354 69.78 28.76 8.20
N TYR A 355 69.42 28.24 9.37
CA TYR A 355 69.00 29.01 10.52
C TYR A 355 69.71 28.49 11.77
N ASP A 356 70.48 29.35 12.42
CA ASP A 356 71.17 29.06 13.68
C ASP A 356 70.13 29.06 14.82
N THR A 357 69.86 27.89 15.39
CA THR A 357 68.93 27.74 16.52
C THR A 357 69.62 28.09 17.85
N SER A 358 68.90 28.09 18.95
CA SER A 358 69.43 28.64 20.21
C SER A 358 70.33 27.65 20.96
N ASP A 359 70.21 26.35 20.66
CA ASP A 359 71.02 25.29 21.25
C ASP A 359 71.37 24.20 20.21
N TRP A 360 71.47 22.95 20.64
CA TRP A 360 71.78 21.79 19.82
C TRP A 360 70.53 21.20 19.17
N ALA A 361 70.42 21.38 17.85
CA ALA A 361 69.36 20.79 17.05
C ALA A 361 69.57 19.28 16.87
N GLU A 362 68.66 18.47 17.40
CA GLU A 362 68.74 16.99 17.37
C GLU A 362 67.76 16.37 16.37
N GLY A 363 66.50 16.86 16.38
CA GLY A 363 65.43 16.37 15.51
C GLY A 363 64.85 17.47 14.62
N VAL A 364 64.40 17.12 13.41
CA VAL A 364 63.72 18.06 12.51
C VAL A 364 62.53 17.38 11.83
N GLN A 365 61.41 18.11 11.76
CA GLN A 365 60.31 17.78 10.86
C GLN A 365 59.79 19.00 10.11
N VAL A 366 59.59 18.87 8.81
CA VAL A 366 59.01 19.85 7.91
C VAL A 366 57.55 19.50 7.63
N VAL A 367 56.66 20.46 7.93
CA VAL A 367 55.23 20.39 7.62
C VAL A 367 54.80 21.71 6.98
N GLY A 368 54.35 21.63 5.72
CA GLY A 368 53.98 22.81 4.94
C GLY A 368 55.16 23.77 4.78
N ASN A 369 54.99 25.01 5.27
CA ASN A 369 55.97 26.07 5.18
C ASN A 369 56.87 26.20 6.42
N TYR A 370 56.80 25.25 7.36
CA TYR A 370 57.55 25.32 8.61
C TYR A 370 58.45 24.11 8.79
N ALA A 371 59.66 24.36 9.32
CA ALA A 371 60.52 23.35 9.90
C ALA A 371 60.44 23.46 11.42
N TYR A 372 60.03 22.38 12.06
CA TYR A 372 59.95 22.20 13.50
C TYR A 372 61.23 21.49 13.94
N VAL A 373 61.97 22.09 14.85
CA VAL A 373 63.28 21.60 15.30
C VAL A 373 63.23 21.39 16.80
N ALA A 374 63.66 20.21 17.25
CA ALA A 374 63.89 19.92 18.66
C ALA A 374 65.33 20.30 18.99
N ASP A 375 65.48 21.24 19.93
CA ASP A 375 66.70 22.02 20.15
C ASP A 375 67.17 21.94 21.60
N LEU A 376 67.31 20.71 22.14
CA LEU A 376 67.69 20.42 23.53
C LEU A 376 66.99 21.33 24.56
N TYR A 377 67.75 22.19 25.26
CA TYR A 377 67.28 23.07 26.33
C TYR A 377 66.41 24.23 25.83
N SER A 378 66.44 24.51 24.54
CA SER A 378 65.58 25.52 23.89
C SER A 378 64.26 24.91 23.40
N GLY A 379 64.00 23.64 23.69
CA GLY A 379 62.73 22.97 23.40
C GLY A 379 62.38 22.94 21.90
N LEU A 380 61.15 23.35 21.57
CA LEU A 380 60.63 23.35 20.20
C LEU A 380 60.88 24.70 19.52
N GLN A 381 61.63 24.70 18.41
CA GLN A 381 61.83 25.87 17.55
C GLN A 381 61.01 25.71 16.25
N ILE A 382 60.24 26.73 15.86
CA ILE A 382 59.41 26.73 14.65
C ILE A 382 59.99 27.73 13.66
N ILE A 383 60.57 27.24 12.57
CA ILE A 383 61.26 28.06 11.56
C ILE A 383 60.39 28.15 10.30
N ASP A 384 60.07 29.38 9.86
CA ASP A 384 59.44 29.64 8.57
C ASP A 384 60.45 29.44 7.45
N ILE A 385 60.15 28.49 6.57
CA ILE A 385 60.96 28.08 5.42
C ILE A 385 60.25 28.39 4.09
N SER A 386 59.24 29.27 4.09
CA SER A 386 58.57 29.74 2.87
C SER A 386 59.55 30.30 1.85
N ASN A 387 60.67 30.87 2.33
CA ASN A 387 61.86 31.13 1.53
C ASN A 387 63.04 30.30 2.07
N PRO A 388 63.39 29.16 1.43
CA PRO A 388 64.44 28.27 1.93
C PRO A 388 65.85 28.85 1.83
N THR A 389 66.04 30.00 1.16
CA THR A 389 67.33 30.71 1.13
C THR A 389 67.54 31.64 2.33
N ILE A 390 66.45 32.05 2.99
CA ILE A 390 66.46 32.96 4.14
C ILE A 390 65.39 32.48 5.13
N PRO A 391 65.60 31.33 5.80
CA PRO A 391 64.68 30.86 6.82
C PRO A 391 64.67 31.81 8.03
N THR A 392 63.53 31.91 8.72
CA THR A 392 63.36 32.82 9.87
C THR A 392 62.57 32.17 11.00
N LEU A 393 62.95 32.40 12.26
CA LEU A 393 62.16 31.95 13.41
C LEU A 393 60.75 32.54 13.38
N LYS A 394 59.76 31.66 13.46
CA LYS A 394 58.35 32.00 13.54
C LYS A 394 57.86 32.07 14.98
N GLY A 395 58.30 31.14 15.82
CA GLY A 395 57.97 31.03 17.24
C GLY A 395 58.73 29.88 17.89
N ASN A 396 58.67 29.79 19.21
CA ASN A 396 59.28 28.69 19.98
C ASN A 396 58.44 28.36 21.22
N TYR A 397 58.69 27.18 21.77
CA TYR A 397 58.21 26.76 23.07
C TYR A 397 59.37 26.11 23.85
N ASP A 398 59.80 26.77 24.93
CA ASP A 398 60.81 26.22 25.83
C ASP A 398 60.21 25.06 26.63
N THR A 399 60.63 23.84 26.33
CA THR A 399 60.27 22.65 27.09
C THR A 399 61.13 22.56 28.36
N SER A 400 60.77 21.65 29.27
CA SER A 400 61.40 21.61 30.61
C SER A 400 62.58 20.62 30.69
N GLY A 401 62.66 19.69 29.74
CA GLY A 401 63.71 18.70 29.60
C GLY A 401 64.58 18.92 28.36
N TYR A 402 64.99 17.82 27.72
CA TYR A 402 65.84 17.84 26.52
C TYR A 402 65.04 17.37 25.32
N ALA A 403 64.63 18.32 24.48
CA ALA A 403 63.93 18.01 23.24
C ALA A 403 64.85 17.23 22.29
N GLY A 404 64.50 15.97 22.03
CA GLY A 404 65.20 15.05 21.12
C GLY A 404 64.42 14.84 19.83
N GLY A 405 63.66 13.75 19.74
CA GLY A 405 62.76 13.47 18.63
C GLY A 405 61.44 14.25 18.73
N LEU A 406 60.84 14.55 17.58
CA LEU A 406 59.51 15.16 17.51
C LEU A 406 58.70 14.62 16.35
N GLN A 407 57.38 14.68 16.50
CA GLN A 407 56.45 14.58 15.38
C GLN A 407 55.33 15.62 15.47
N VAL A 408 55.06 16.29 14.36
CA VAL A 408 53.92 17.16 14.13
C VAL A 408 52.79 16.36 13.48
N VAL A 409 51.62 16.37 14.15
CA VAL A 409 50.37 15.78 13.64
C VAL A 409 49.24 16.79 13.84
N GLY A 410 48.68 17.25 12.72
CA GLY A 410 47.61 18.26 12.73
C GLY A 410 48.09 19.57 13.36
N ASN A 411 47.41 20.01 14.42
CA ASN A 411 47.71 21.23 15.16
C ASN A 411 48.66 21.01 16.34
N TYR A 412 49.25 19.82 16.49
CA TYR A 412 50.07 19.48 17.66
C TYR A 412 51.47 19.02 17.26
N ALA A 413 52.46 19.49 18.01
CA ALA A 413 53.81 18.95 18.03
C ALA A 413 53.97 18.06 19.27
N TYR A 414 54.32 16.80 19.04
CA TYR A 414 54.66 15.80 20.05
C TYR A 414 56.17 15.76 20.16
N VAL A 415 56.72 16.13 21.32
CA VAL A 415 58.16 16.26 21.53
C VAL A 415 58.58 15.28 22.62
N ALA A 416 59.54 14.42 22.32
CA ALA A 416 60.23 13.60 23.33
C ALA A 416 61.23 14.49 24.07
N ASP A 417 61.00 14.73 25.36
CA ASP A 417 61.66 15.76 26.16
C ASP A 417 62.51 15.15 27.31
N SER A 418 63.14 14.00 27.06
CA SER A 418 63.98 13.28 28.03
C SER A 418 63.23 13.02 29.35
N ILE A 419 63.76 13.48 30.49
CA ILE A 419 63.19 13.31 31.85
C ILE A 419 61.81 13.93 32.04
N SER A 420 61.42 14.85 31.16
CA SER A 420 60.10 15.46 31.19
C SER A 420 59.07 14.64 30.40
N GLY A 421 59.48 13.51 29.83
CA GLY A 421 58.60 12.61 29.11
C GLY A 421 58.11 13.19 27.78
N LEU A 422 56.90 12.80 27.38
CA LEU A 422 56.25 13.27 26.15
C LEU A 422 55.58 14.62 26.39
N GLN A 423 55.95 15.65 25.62
CA GLN A 423 55.28 16.96 25.61
C GLN A 423 54.37 17.09 24.38
N ILE A 424 53.15 17.60 24.58
CA ILE A 424 52.14 17.79 23.52
C ILE A 424 51.83 19.28 23.41
N ILE A 425 52.32 19.92 22.37
CA ILE A 425 52.33 21.38 22.20
C ILE A 425 51.36 21.75 21.07
N ASP A 426 50.38 22.61 21.37
CA ASP A 426 49.49 23.23 20.38
C ASP A 426 50.27 24.26 19.55
N ILE A 427 50.31 24.02 18.24
CA ILE A 427 50.99 24.83 17.24
C ILE A 427 50.00 25.44 16.23
N SER A 428 48.70 25.43 16.54
CA SER A 428 47.67 26.07 15.70
C SER A 428 47.96 27.55 15.44
N ASN A 429 48.61 28.22 16.40
CA ASN A 429 49.28 29.49 16.18
C ASN A 429 50.81 29.32 16.29
N PRO A 430 51.54 29.21 15.17
CA PRO A 430 52.98 28.94 15.18
C PRO A 430 53.83 30.09 15.71
N THR A 431 53.27 31.29 15.93
CA THR A 431 54.02 32.39 16.59
C THR A 431 53.99 32.33 18.10
N THR A 432 53.01 31.62 18.67
CA THR A 432 52.80 31.50 20.12
C THR A 432 52.33 30.09 20.45
N PRO A 433 53.19 29.08 20.26
CA PRO A 433 52.85 27.71 20.63
C PRO A 433 52.61 27.59 22.14
N THR A 434 51.73 26.67 22.55
CA THR A 434 51.35 26.49 23.96
C THR A 434 51.33 25.00 24.34
N LEU A 435 51.76 24.64 25.54
CA LEU A 435 51.66 23.26 26.01
C LEU A 435 50.19 22.90 26.25
N LYS A 436 49.73 21.82 25.61
CA LYS A 436 48.37 21.31 25.71
C LYS A 436 48.26 20.11 26.65
N GLY A 437 49.28 19.27 26.69
CA GLY A 437 49.34 18.09 27.54
C GLY A 437 50.75 17.56 27.67
N ASN A 438 51.00 16.68 28.64
CA ASN A 438 52.26 15.96 28.78
C ASN A 438 52.02 14.59 29.41
N TYR A 439 52.99 13.69 29.24
CA TYR A 439 53.04 12.40 29.90
C TYR A 439 54.45 12.09 30.38
N ASP A 440 54.64 12.07 31.70
CA ASP A 440 55.89 11.62 32.33
C ASP A 440 56.00 10.09 32.24
N THR A 441 56.99 9.59 31.50
CA THR A 441 57.27 8.15 31.37
C THR A 441 58.07 7.59 32.53
N SER A 442 58.55 8.44 33.45
CA SER A 442 59.58 8.17 34.47
C SER A 442 60.96 7.76 33.92
N GLY A 443 61.11 7.75 32.59
CA GLY A 443 62.32 7.41 31.85
C GLY A 443 62.90 8.59 31.08
N ASN A 444 63.81 8.30 30.14
CA ASN A 444 64.38 9.30 29.25
C ASN A 444 63.78 9.12 27.86
N THR A 445 62.79 9.94 27.52
CA THR A 445 62.18 9.90 26.18
C THR A 445 63.11 10.51 25.13
N LEU A 446 63.37 9.77 24.06
CA LEU A 446 64.35 10.15 23.03
C LEU A 446 63.72 10.35 21.67
N ASP A 447 62.70 9.55 21.34
CA ASP A 447 61.99 9.64 20.06
C ASP A 447 60.51 9.33 20.22
N VAL A 448 59.69 9.86 19.32
CA VAL A 448 58.25 9.67 19.33
C VAL A 448 57.71 9.56 17.91
N GLN A 449 56.83 8.57 17.71
CA GLN A 449 55.94 8.56 16.56
C GLN A 449 54.48 8.37 16.99
N VAL A 450 53.61 9.26 16.52
CA VAL A 450 52.16 9.21 16.65
C VAL A 450 51.55 8.53 15.42
N VAL A 451 50.81 7.44 15.66
CA VAL A 451 50.07 6.68 14.65
C VAL A 451 48.69 6.31 15.18
N GLY A 452 47.65 6.66 14.42
CA GLY A 452 46.28 6.48 14.90
C GLY A 452 46.12 7.20 16.24
N ASN A 453 45.50 6.53 17.22
CA ASN A 453 45.20 7.05 18.56
C ASN A 453 46.39 7.16 19.53
N TYR A 454 47.58 6.68 19.14
CA TYR A 454 48.66 6.42 20.08
C TYR A 454 49.96 7.13 19.70
N ALA A 455 50.66 7.63 20.73
CA ALA A 455 52.06 8.01 20.65
C ALA A 455 52.93 6.84 21.12
N TYR A 456 53.82 6.39 20.25
CA TYR A 456 54.81 5.36 20.49
C TYR A 456 56.13 6.04 20.80
N VAL A 457 56.64 5.86 22.02
CA VAL A 457 57.79 6.60 22.54
C VAL A 457 58.92 5.63 22.82
N ALA A 458 60.10 5.94 22.29
CA ALA A 458 61.36 5.29 22.66
C ALA A 458 61.88 5.96 23.93
N ASP A 459 61.92 5.20 25.03
CA ASP A 459 62.12 5.71 26.39
C ASP A 459 63.44 5.20 27.01
N ASP A 460 64.50 5.11 26.20
CA ASP A 460 65.83 4.68 26.63
C ASP A 460 65.77 3.31 27.33
N ASN A 461 66.18 3.20 28.60
CA ASN A 461 66.10 1.99 29.41
C ASN A 461 64.65 1.54 29.72
N GLY A 462 63.66 2.40 29.50
CA GLY A 462 62.23 2.10 29.61
C GLY A 462 61.66 1.37 28.40
N GLY A 463 62.43 1.16 27.33
CA GLY A 463 61.99 0.47 26.12
C GLY A 463 60.93 1.24 25.33
N LEU A 464 59.94 0.54 24.80
CA LEU A 464 58.81 1.13 24.07
C LEU A 464 57.66 1.47 25.03
N LYS A 465 57.23 2.73 25.07
CA LYS A 465 55.98 3.16 25.74
C LYS A 465 54.90 3.48 24.70
N ILE A 466 53.67 3.08 24.96
CA ILE A 466 52.50 3.35 24.12
C ILE A 466 51.52 4.20 24.92
N ILE A 467 51.34 5.45 24.52
CA ILE A 467 50.55 6.46 25.24
C ILE A 467 49.32 6.81 24.41
N ASP A 468 48.15 6.81 25.04
CA ASP A 468 46.90 7.30 24.45
C ASP A 468 46.97 8.82 24.33
N VAL A 469 46.95 9.29 23.10
CA VAL A 469 46.91 10.72 22.75
C VAL A 469 45.65 11.05 21.96
N SER A 470 44.67 10.15 21.90
CA SER A 470 43.45 10.25 21.09
C SER A 470 42.69 11.56 21.27
N GLU A 471 42.79 12.19 22.45
CA GLU A 471 42.18 13.48 22.74
C GLU A 471 42.80 14.68 21.97
N PHE A 472 44.03 14.54 21.45
CA PHE A 472 44.76 15.60 20.74
C PHE A 472 44.80 15.41 19.21
N ILE A 473 44.65 14.18 18.72
CA ILE A 473 44.75 13.83 17.29
C ILE A 473 43.39 13.69 16.62
N ASN A 474 42.33 13.42 17.38
CA ASN A 474 40.96 13.39 16.86
C ASN A 474 40.36 14.81 16.87
N LEU A 475 41.02 15.73 16.15
CA LEU A 475 40.47 17.05 15.81
C LEU A 475 39.13 16.93 15.06
N TYR A 476 38.91 15.78 14.42
CA TYR A 476 37.70 15.49 13.68
C TYR A 476 37.10 14.14 14.10
N THR A 477 35.82 14.16 14.46
CA THR A 477 35.01 12.96 14.65
C THR A 477 34.55 12.47 13.28
N ALA A 478 34.86 11.21 12.94
CA ALA A 478 34.30 10.57 11.77
C ALA A 478 32.79 10.39 11.94
N ILE A 479 32.04 10.83 10.94
CA ILE A 479 30.58 10.62 10.84
C ILE A 479 30.34 9.38 9.99
N GLU A 480 31.12 9.25 8.93
CA GLU A 480 31.03 8.19 7.96
C GLU A 480 32.45 7.94 7.41
N SER A 481 32.78 6.67 7.13
CA SER A 481 34.15 6.23 6.79
C SER A 481 34.17 5.11 5.76
N VAL A 482 33.03 4.83 5.15
CA VAL A 482 32.82 3.84 4.11
C VAL A 482 33.12 4.46 2.76
N GLY A 483 33.78 3.69 1.89
CA GLY A 483 34.06 4.12 0.52
C GLY A 483 35.33 4.97 0.36
N ASN A 484 35.40 5.83 -0.66
CA ASN A 484 36.66 6.45 -1.10
C ASN A 484 36.97 7.80 -0.44
N THR A 485 35.96 8.38 0.20
CA THR A 485 36.01 9.63 0.93
C THR A 485 35.35 9.45 2.29
N LYS A 486 35.82 10.17 3.33
CA LYS A 486 35.22 10.15 4.66
C LYS A 486 34.53 11.48 4.96
N LEU A 487 33.34 11.45 5.52
CA LEU A 487 32.75 12.61 6.17
C LEU A 487 33.21 12.71 7.63
N VAL A 488 33.82 13.82 8.00
CA VAL A 488 34.28 14.09 9.37
C VAL A 488 33.79 15.46 9.85
N LYS A 489 33.71 15.67 11.16
CA LYS A 489 33.38 16.98 11.75
C LYS A 489 34.36 17.39 12.84
N ASP A 490 34.63 18.68 12.98
CA ASP A 490 35.45 19.17 14.10
C ASP A 490 34.66 19.34 15.41
N SER A 491 35.36 19.73 16.48
CA SER A 491 34.76 20.03 17.79
C SER A 491 33.77 21.21 17.78
N THR A 492 33.74 22.01 16.72
CA THR A 492 32.75 23.08 16.48
C THR A 492 31.58 22.62 15.60
N ASN A 493 31.50 21.32 15.32
CA ASN A 493 30.54 20.67 14.42
C ASN A 493 30.59 21.16 12.97
N LYS A 494 31.71 21.71 12.49
CA LYS A 494 31.90 22.03 11.07
C LYS A 494 32.28 20.77 10.30
N TYR A 495 31.71 20.61 9.12
CA TYR A 495 31.93 19.42 8.30
C TYR A 495 33.13 19.56 7.37
N PHE A 496 33.85 18.46 7.24
CA PHE A 496 35.00 18.28 6.37
C PHE A 496 34.88 16.93 5.68
N THR A 497 35.56 16.82 4.56
CA THR A 497 35.70 15.60 3.78
C THR A 497 37.16 15.17 3.79
N GLN A 498 37.46 13.87 3.83
CA GLN A 498 38.82 13.36 3.87
C GLN A 498 39.01 12.25 2.85
N ILE A 499 39.92 12.45 1.89
CA ILE A 499 40.27 11.43 0.89
C ILE A 499 41.56 10.74 1.36
N GLY A 500 41.47 9.44 1.68
CA GLY A 500 42.61 8.66 2.19
C GLY A 500 43.13 9.15 3.55
N THR A 501 44.46 9.34 3.67
CA THR A 501 45.12 9.86 4.89
C THR A 501 45.41 11.36 4.84
N ASN A 502 44.87 12.07 3.84
CA ASN A 502 45.13 13.49 3.64
C ASN A 502 44.45 14.35 4.72
N THR A 503 44.85 15.62 4.84
CA THR A 503 44.19 16.59 5.72
C THR A 503 42.72 16.78 5.29
N PRO A 504 41.75 16.79 6.24
CA PRO A 504 40.35 17.04 5.90
C PRO A 504 40.13 18.40 5.21
N ILE A 505 39.36 18.40 4.12
CA ILE A 505 39.01 19.57 3.29
C ILE A 505 37.64 20.10 3.74
N ALA A 506 37.53 21.41 3.93
CA ALA A 506 36.27 22.03 4.36
C ALA A 506 35.19 21.96 3.27
N ILE A 507 33.99 21.51 3.62
CA ILE A 507 32.82 21.53 2.74
C ILE A 507 32.15 22.91 2.84
N LYS A 508 31.89 23.57 1.71
CA LYS A 508 31.45 24.99 1.70
C LYS A 508 30.20 25.22 0.86
N ASN A 509 29.40 26.21 1.27
CA ASN A 509 28.31 26.78 0.48
C ASN A 509 28.46 28.31 0.44
N GLY A 510 28.56 28.90 -0.75
CA GLY A 510 28.80 30.35 -0.91
C GLY A 510 30.09 30.86 -0.24
N GLY A 511 31.11 30.01 -0.13
CA GLY A 511 32.38 30.31 0.55
C GLY A 511 32.35 30.18 2.08
N GLN A 512 31.18 29.94 2.68
CA GLN A 512 31.03 29.66 4.11
C GLN A 512 31.10 28.16 4.34
N GLN A 513 31.84 27.74 5.38
CA GLN A 513 31.92 26.33 5.75
C GLN A 513 30.60 25.86 6.38
N ILE A 514 30.13 24.69 5.98
CA ILE A 514 28.90 24.12 6.55
C ILE A 514 29.17 23.45 7.91
N TYR A 515 28.14 23.42 8.75
CA TYR A 515 28.18 22.84 10.09
C TYR A 515 26.85 22.15 10.40
N GLN A 516 26.81 21.38 11.49
CA GLN A 516 25.61 20.70 11.96
C GLN A 516 24.45 21.70 12.14
N ASP A 517 23.25 21.35 11.67
CA ASP A 517 22.01 22.14 11.74
C ASP A 517 21.92 23.40 10.84
N ILE A 518 22.80 23.56 9.83
CA ILE A 518 22.73 24.71 8.90
C ILE A 518 21.43 24.75 8.06
N TYR A 519 20.78 23.60 7.83
CA TYR A 519 19.56 23.46 7.00
C TYR A 519 18.25 23.44 7.82
N GLY A 520 18.15 24.24 8.89
CA GLY A 520 16.93 24.30 9.71
C GLY A 520 16.60 22.97 10.41
N SER A 521 15.52 22.94 11.19
CA SER A 521 15.20 21.80 12.05
C SER A 521 14.91 20.53 11.23
N GLY A 522 15.81 19.55 11.27
CA GLY A 522 15.58 18.17 10.83
C GLY A 522 16.59 17.59 9.85
N TRP A 523 17.40 18.40 9.15
CA TRP A 523 18.38 17.89 8.17
C TRP A 523 19.76 17.64 8.80
N GLN A 524 20.32 16.47 8.53
CA GLN A 524 21.64 16.04 8.99
C GLN A 524 22.48 15.57 7.81
N THR A 525 23.75 15.98 7.76
CA THR A 525 24.73 15.44 6.82
C THR A 525 25.19 14.09 7.32
N ILE A 526 25.13 13.05 6.48
CA ILE A 526 25.37 11.67 6.91
C ILE A 526 26.46 10.93 6.13
N ALA A 527 26.81 11.38 4.92
CA ALA A 527 27.92 10.80 4.14
C ALA A 527 28.47 11.79 3.12
N ALA A 528 29.69 11.55 2.61
CA ALA A 528 30.28 12.32 1.53
C ALA A 528 31.13 11.41 0.63
N GLU A 529 30.97 11.50 -0.69
CA GLU A 529 31.68 10.64 -1.64
C GLU A 529 32.08 11.30 -2.95
N THR A 530 33.16 10.81 -3.54
CA THR A 530 33.55 11.19 -4.92
C THR A 530 33.07 10.11 -5.89
N VAL A 531 32.04 10.42 -6.68
CA VAL A 531 31.38 9.46 -7.58
C VAL A 531 31.67 9.84 -9.02
N ASN A 532 32.40 8.99 -9.76
CA ASN A 532 32.80 9.23 -11.15
C ASN A 532 33.52 10.57 -11.41
N GLY A 533 34.18 11.13 -10.39
CA GLY A 533 34.90 12.40 -10.47
C GLY A 533 34.11 13.63 -9.98
N ASP A 534 32.83 13.47 -9.65
CA ASP A 534 32.00 14.51 -9.06
C ASP A 534 31.93 14.34 -7.53
N ASN A 535 32.15 15.42 -6.78
CA ASN A 535 32.10 15.40 -5.32
C ASN A 535 30.65 15.55 -4.85
N GLN A 536 30.20 14.66 -3.97
CA GLN A 536 28.82 14.63 -3.48
C GLN A 536 28.73 14.54 -1.96
N VAL A 537 27.66 15.10 -1.39
CA VAL A 537 27.36 15.04 0.06
C VAL A 537 25.91 14.62 0.26
N LEU A 538 25.68 13.60 1.07
CA LEU A 538 24.36 13.03 1.37
C LEU A 538 23.78 13.61 2.67
N TRP A 539 22.51 13.97 2.61
CA TRP A 539 21.73 14.55 3.70
C TRP A 539 20.49 13.70 3.99
N LYS A 540 20.15 13.56 5.27
CA LYS A 540 18.93 12.90 5.75
C LYS A 540 18.10 13.85 6.58
N ASN A 541 16.81 13.95 6.28
CA ASN A 541 15.85 14.62 7.13
C ASN A 541 15.27 13.63 8.15
N VAL A 542 15.60 13.82 9.43
CA VAL A 542 15.19 12.92 10.52
C VAL A 542 13.68 13.02 10.81
N SER A 543 13.09 14.21 10.69
CA SER A 543 11.66 14.41 10.94
C SER A 543 10.76 14.00 9.78
N GLY A 544 11.27 14.09 8.55
CA GLY A 544 10.52 13.86 7.32
C GLY A 544 10.79 12.50 6.67
N ASN A 545 11.83 11.78 7.09
CA ASN A 545 12.28 10.51 6.48
C ASN A 545 12.59 10.65 4.98
N TYR A 546 13.40 11.66 4.61
CA TYR A 546 13.84 11.91 3.24
C TYR A 546 15.37 11.94 3.12
N LEU A 547 15.90 11.53 1.97
CA LEU A 547 17.28 11.77 1.53
C LEU A 547 17.36 12.88 0.49
N HIS A 548 18.51 13.55 0.50
CA HIS A 548 18.85 14.61 -0.44
C HIS A 548 20.36 14.64 -0.66
N ILE A 549 20.83 15.01 -1.85
CA ILE A 549 22.25 15.13 -2.16
C ILE A 549 22.62 16.53 -2.63
N TRP A 550 23.87 16.88 -2.34
CA TRP A 550 24.55 18.04 -2.88
C TRP A 550 25.61 17.61 -3.86
N ASN A 551 25.69 18.31 -4.99
CA ASN A 551 26.77 18.18 -5.96
C ASN A 551 27.74 19.37 -5.77
N LEU A 552 29.04 19.07 -5.67
CA LEU A 552 30.10 20.02 -5.36
C LEU A 552 31.18 20.03 -6.44
N ASP A 553 31.90 21.15 -6.54
CA ASP A 553 33.08 21.27 -7.41
C ASP A 553 34.30 20.51 -6.84
N ILE A 554 35.40 20.51 -7.58
CA ILE A 554 36.66 19.84 -7.19
C ILE A 554 37.26 20.36 -5.86
N ASN A 555 36.85 21.55 -5.41
CA ASN A 555 37.30 22.18 -4.17
C ASN A 555 36.29 22.04 -3.04
N TRP A 556 35.28 21.16 -3.18
CA TRP A 556 34.22 20.93 -2.21
C TRP A 556 33.36 22.17 -1.91
N ASN A 557 33.15 23.03 -2.92
CA ASN A 557 32.13 24.08 -2.88
C ASN A 557 30.83 23.59 -3.53
N TRP A 558 29.70 23.88 -2.89
CA TRP A 558 28.37 23.59 -3.40
C TRP A 558 28.10 24.19 -4.78
N VAL A 559 27.54 23.40 -5.69
CA VAL A 559 27.17 23.80 -7.07
C VAL A 559 25.67 23.63 -7.31
N SER A 560 25.10 22.47 -6.96
CA SER A 560 23.68 22.16 -7.17
C SER A 560 23.19 21.11 -6.16
N SER A 561 21.89 20.81 -6.17
CA SER A 561 21.31 19.79 -5.30
C SER A 561 20.11 19.08 -5.94
N GLU A 562 19.84 17.85 -5.51
CA GLU A 562 18.75 16.99 -5.98
C GLU A 562 18.28 16.05 -4.85
N GLY A 563 17.01 15.64 -4.85
CA GLY A 563 16.48 14.70 -3.85
C GLY A 563 15.06 14.99 -3.36
N ASN A 564 14.81 14.77 -2.05
CA ASN A 564 13.51 14.51 -1.39
C ASN A 564 12.97 13.10 -1.64
N TRP A 565 13.86 12.13 -1.68
CA TRP A 565 13.53 10.72 -1.82
C TRP A 565 13.14 10.15 -0.45
N GLY A 566 11.96 9.55 -0.32
CA GLY A 566 11.61 8.84 0.91
C GLY A 566 12.62 7.72 1.20
N LEU A 567 12.97 7.49 2.47
CA LEU A 567 14.03 6.54 2.87
C LEU A 567 13.92 5.12 2.25
N ASN A 568 12.72 4.70 1.82
CA ASN A 568 12.48 3.38 1.23
C ASN A 568 12.18 3.43 -0.28
N SER A 569 12.56 4.51 -0.97
CA SER A 569 12.41 4.64 -2.42
C SER A 569 13.60 4.04 -3.18
N ALA A 570 13.40 3.70 -4.46
CA ALA A 570 14.47 3.20 -5.32
C ALA A 570 15.66 4.17 -5.44
N ASP A 571 15.40 5.47 -5.47
CA ASP A 571 16.45 6.49 -5.50
C ASP A 571 17.24 6.51 -4.19
N ALA A 572 16.57 6.40 -3.04
CA ALA A 572 17.23 6.33 -1.73
C ALA A 572 18.11 5.09 -1.61
N PHE A 573 17.62 3.91 -2.01
CA PHE A 573 18.42 2.68 -2.06
C PHE A 573 19.62 2.78 -3.02
N THR A 574 19.47 3.52 -4.12
CA THR A 574 20.60 3.79 -5.01
C THR A 574 21.66 4.63 -4.29
N GLN A 575 21.25 5.66 -3.54
CA GLN A 575 22.19 6.45 -2.75
C GLN A 575 22.82 5.65 -1.62
N GLU A 576 22.08 4.79 -0.92
CA GLU A 576 22.66 3.87 0.06
C GLU A 576 23.78 3.01 -0.54
N THR A 577 23.56 2.49 -1.75
CA THR A 577 24.58 1.70 -2.47
C THR A 577 25.79 2.56 -2.86
N VAL A 578 25.56 3.78 -3.35
CA VAL A 578 26.61 4.71 -3.78
C VAL A 578 27.49 5.14 -2.61
N PHE A 579 26.89 5.48 -1.48
CA PHE A 579 27.59 5.95 -0.29
C PHE A 579 27.98 4.82 0.67
N GLY A 580 27.54 3.58 0.42
CA GLY A 580 27.82 2.43 1.26
C GLY A 580 27.21 2.52 2.67
N ILE A 581 26.08 3.21 2.81
CA ILE A 581 25.41 3.41 4.11
C ILE A 581 24.02 2.79 4.12
N ASP A 582 23.59 2.32 5.29
CA ASP A 582 22.20 1.98 5.58
C ASP A 582 21.52 3.23 6.16
N ALA A 583 20.83 3.98 5.31
CA ALA A 583 20.25 5.26 5.68
C ALA A 583 18.87 5.10 6.32
N ASN A 584 18.13 4.05 5.97
CA ASN A 584 16.80 3.77 6.52
C ASN A 584 16.84 2.95 7.82
N GLY A 585 17.97 2.33 8.16
CA GLY A 585 18.21 1.56 9.38
C GLY A 585 17.63 0.15 9.34
N ASP A 586 17.44 -0.43 8.16
CA ASP A 586 16.87 -1.78 7.99
C ASP A 586 17.90 -2.92 8.06
N GLY A 587 19.18 -2.59 8.17
CA GLY A 587 20.30 -3.51 8.25
C GLY A 587 20.86 -3.96 6.89
N VAL A 588 20.37 -3.40 5.78
CA VAL A 588 20.82 -3.70 4.42
C VAL A 588 21.26 -2.41 3.72
N ILE A 589 22.40 -2.47 3.02
CA ILE A 589 22.84 -1.36 2.16
C ILE A 589 22.18 -1.53 0.79
N GLY A 590 21.38 -0.55 0.40
CA GLY A 590 20.67 -0.56 -0.87
C GLY A 590 19.37 -1.35 -0.80
N ASN A 591 18.81 -1.72 -1.95
CA ASN A 591 17.46 -2.28 -1.97
C ASN A 591 17.45 -3.69 -1.33
N PRO A 592 16.81 -3.90 -0.16
CA PRO A 592 16.79 -5.20 0.51
C PRO A 592 15.84 -6.20 -0.18
N TYR A 593 15.09 -5.72 -1.17
CA TYR A 593 14.06 -6.48 -1.85
C TYR A 593 14.49 -6.87 -3.27
N THR A 594 14.39 -8.15 -3.58
CA THR A 594 14.51 -8.68 -4.93
C THR A 594 13.13 -8.69 -5.58
N ALA A 595 12.99 -8.01 -6.73
CA ALA A 595 11.76 -8.07 -7.51
C ALA A 595 11.57 -9.47 -8.10
N ILE A 596 10.36 -10.00 -7.96
CA ILE A 596 9.89 -11.23 -8.62
C ILE A 596 9.13 -10.85 -9.87
N GLU A 597 8.33 -9.79 -9.74
CA GLU A 597 7.48 -9.24 -10.76
C GLU A 597 7.46 -7.72 -10.54
N ALA A 598 7.44 -6.94 -11.63
CA ALA A 598 7.56 -5.48 -11.60
C ALA A 598 6.65 -4.76 -12.61
N VAL A 599 5.75 -5.51 -13.25
CA VAL A 599 4.80 -5.11 -14.29
C VAL A 599 3.42 -4.94 -13.66
N GLY A 600 2.97 -3.70 -13.51
CA GLY A 600 1.62 -3.43 -13.01
C GLY A 600 1.56 -2.18 -12.14
N ASN A 601 0.48 -2.06 -11.38
CA ASN A 601 0.30 -0.99 -10.39
C ASN A 601 0.94 -1.31 -9.05
N THR A 602 1.28 -2.58 -8.80
CA THR A 602 2.13 -2.99 -7.70
C THR A 602 3.33 -3.80 -8.20
N LYS A 603 4.16 -4.27 -7.27
CA LYS A 603 5.28 -5.18 -7.56
C LYS A 603 5.30 -6.26 -6.52
N LEU A 604 5.44 -7.52 -6.92
CA LEU A 604 5.80 -8.59 -5.99
C LEU A 604 7.33 -8.60 -5.76
N VAL A 605 7.73 -8.43 -4.51
CA VAL A 605 9.14 -8.46 -4.11
C VAL A 605 9.37 -9.44 -2.95
N LYS A 606 10.61 -9.89 -2.76
CA LYS A 606 11.00 -10.70 -1.60
C LYS A 606 12.25 -10.18 -0.92
N ASP A 607 12.36 -10.42 0.38
CA ASP A 607 13.60 -10.14 1.13
C ASP A 607 14.62 -11.31 1.04
N SER A 608 15.78 -11.13 1.66
CA SER A 608 16.85 -12.13 1.76
C SER A 608 16.46 -13.41 2.52
N THR A 609 15.39 -13.36 3.32
CA THR A 609 14.79 -14.53 4.00
C THR A 609 13.71 -15.21 3.17
N ASN A 610 13.53 -14.76 1.92
CA ASN A 610 12.51 -15.18 0.97
C ASN A 610 11.06 -14.89 1.42
N LYS A 611 10.83 -13.93 2.32
CA LYS A 611 9.47 -13.49 2.65
C LYS A 611 8.93 -12.56 1.60
N TYR A 612 7.64 -12.69 1.28
CA TYR A 612 7.02 -11.91 0.22
C TYR A 612 6.40 -10.61 0.73
N PHE A 613 6.53 -9.58 -0.10
CA PHE A 613 5.96 -8.26 0.07
C PHE A 613 5.39 -7.77 -1.26
N THR A 614 4.40 -6.91 -1.18
CA THR A 614 3.93 -6.11 -2.32
C THR A 614 4.47 -4.69 -2.22
N GLN A 615 4.74 -4.03 -3.33
CA GLN A 615 5.19 -2.64 -3.35
C GLN A 615 4.30 -1.79 -4.26
N ILE A 616 3.73 -0.70 -3.72
CA ILE A 616 2.90 0.24 -4.48
C ILE A 616 3.73 1.46 -4.84
N GLY A 617 4.05 1.64 -6.13
CA GLY A 617 4.92 2.73 -6.59
C GLY A 617 6.32 2.66 -5.99
N THR A 618 6.78 3.75 -5.37
CA THR A 618 8.08 3.85 -4.68
C THR A 618 7.97 3.75 -3.15
N ASN A 619 6.82 3.30 -2.64
CA ASN A 619 6.58 3.21 -1.20
C ASN A 619 7.27 1.99 -0.58
N THR A 620 7.35 1.96 0.75
CA THR A 620 7.83 0.80 1.51
C THR A 620 7.02 -0.46 1.16
N PRO A 621 7.66 -1.60 0.87
CA PRO A 621 6.92 -2.84 0.63
C PRO A 621 6.09 -3.29 1.85
N ILE A 622 4.87 -3.74 1.59
CA ILE A 622 3.90 -4.19 2.58
C ILE A 622 3.92 -5.72 2.63
N ALA A 623 4.07 -6.28 3.83
CA ALA A 623 4.13 -7.73 4.03
C ALA A 623 2.80 -8.40 3.64
N ILE A 624 2.87 -9.43 2.81
CA ILE A 624 1.72 -10.27 2.45
C ILE A 624 1.53 -11.33 3.54
N LYS A 625 0.33 -11.42 4.11
CA LYS A 625 0.09 -12.26 5.30
C LYS A 625 -1.09 -13.20 5.12
N ASN A 626 -1.02 -14.37 5.74
CA ASN A 626 -2.14 -15.27 5.96
C ASN A 626 -2.26 -15.56 7.46
N SER A 627 -3.44 -15.29 8.05
CA SER A 627 -3.69 -15.49 9.48
C SER A 627 -2.66 -14.80 10.39
N GLY A 628 -2.21 -13.61 9.98
CA GLY A 628 -1.20 -12.81 10.70
C GLY A 628 0.25 -13.26 10.50
N GLN A 629 0.50 -14.41 9.86
CA GLN A 629 1.84 -14.88 9.51
C GLN A 629 2.23 -14.39 8.11
N GLN A 630 3.43 -13.87 7.96
CA GLN A 630 3.95 -13.46 6.66
C GLN A 630 4.28 -14.68 5.81
N ILE A 631 3.86 -14.67 4.54
CA ILE A 631 4.15 -15.76 3.61
C ILE A 631 5.58 -15.63 3.05
N TYR A 632 6.16 -16.77 2.64
CA TYR A 632 7.51 -16.86 2.10
C TYR A 632 7.58 -17.89 0.98
N GLN A 633 8.70 -17.90 0.26
CA GLN A 633 8.91 -18.80 -0.87
C GLN A 633 8.77 -20.27 -0.46
N ASP A 634 8.08 -21.04 -1.29
CA ASP A 634 7.84 -22.47 -1.10
C ASP A 634 7.04 -22.83 0.18
N ILE A 635 6.31 -21.88 0.77
CA ILE A 635 5.44 -22.12 1.93
C ILE A 635 4.36 -23.19 1.67
N TYR A 636 3.92 -23.33 0.42
CA TYR A 636 3.01 -24.39 -0.02
C TYR A 636 3.69 -25.24 -1.10
N ALA A 637 3.82 -26.54 -0.85
CA ALA A 637 4.48 -27.46 -1.76
C ALA A 637 3.85 -27.42 -3.17
N GLY A 638 4.69 -27.18 -4.18
CA GLY A 638 4.29 -27.16 -5.59
C GLY A 638 3.65 -25.85 -6.08
N TRP A 639 3.41 -24.88 -5.20
CA TRP A 639 2.85 -23.57 -5.54
C TRP A 639 3.90 -22.46 -5.40
N GLN A 640 3.95 -21.59 -6.41
CA GLN A 640 4.82 -20.43 -6.43
C GLN A 640 4.00 -19.16 -6.58
N THR A 641 4.30 -18.17 -5.75
CA THR A 641 3.78 -16.81 -5.88
C THR A 641 4.52 -16.14 -7.04
N ILE A 642 3.77 -15.66 -8.04
CA ILE A 642 4.35 -15.16 -9.29
C ILE A 642 4.05 -13.68 -9.56
N ALA A 643 2.97 -13.13 -8.99
CA ALA A 643 2.62 -11.72 -9.14
C ALA A 643 1.72 -11.24 -7.99
N ALA A 644 1.65 -9.93 -7.78
CA ALA A 644 0.70 -9.27 -6.88
C ALA A 644 0.20 -8.00 -7.57
N GLU A 645 -1.11 -7.72 -7.54
CA GLU A 645 -1.71 -6.55 -8.20
C GLU A 645 -2.99 -6.10 -7.50
N THR A 646 -3.31 -4.80 -7.58
CA THR A 646 -4.64 -4.31 -7.20
C THR A 646 -5.53 -4.25 -8.46
N VAL A 647 -6.43 -5.21 -8.61
CA VAL A 647 -7.30 -5.34 -9.78
C VAL A 647 -8.69 -4.81 -9.43
N ASN A 648 -9.13 -3.73 -10.07
CA ASN A 648 -10.43 -3.08 -9.82
C ASN A 648 -10.72 -2.76 -8.34
N GLY A 649 -9.68 -2.41 -7.57
CA GLY A 649 -9.78 -2.07 -6.15
C GLY A 649 -9.70 -3.28 -5.19
N ASP A 650 -9.52 -4.48 -5.72
CA ASP A 650 -9.28 -5.70 -4.94
C ASP A 650 -7.79 -6.06 -4.97
N ASN A 651 -7.18 -6.25 -3.80
CA ASN A 651 -5.76 -6.61 -3.69
C ASN A 651 -5.61 -8.11 -3.91
N GLN A 652 -4.84 -8.51 -4.91
CA GLN A 652 -4.75 -9.90 -5.32
C GLN A 652 -3.30 -10.37 -5.38
N VAL A 653 -3.10 -11.67 -5.13
CA VAL A 653 -1.81 -12.37 -5.30
C VAL A 653 -2.02 -13.59 -6.17
N LEU A 654 -1.25 -13.70 -7.25
CA LEU A 654 -1.32 -14.79 -8.22
C LEU A 654 -0.33 -15.90 -7.88
N TRP A 655 -0.83 -17.12 -7.88
CA TRP A 655 -0.09 -18.35 -7.60
C TRP A 655 -0.12 -19.28 -8.81
N LYS A 656 1.02 -19.91 -9.11
CA LYS A 656 1.15 -20.94 -10.14
C LYS A 656 1.55 -22.26 -9.51
N ASN A 657 0.82 -23.33 -9.82
CA ASN A 657 1.24 -24.68 -9.49
C ASN A 657 2.18 -25.22 -10.56
N VAL A 658 3.43 -25.49 -10.19
CA VAL A 658 4.50 -25.88 -11.13
C VAL A 658 4.28 -27.29 -11.70
N SER A 659 3.70 -28.19 -10.90
CA SER A 659 3.47 -29.59 -11.30
C SER A 659 2.14 -29.84 -12.00
N GLY A 660 1.12 -29.06 -11.67
CA GLY A 660 -0.25 -29.24 -12.12
C GLY A 660 -0.65 -28.33 -13.29
N ASN A 661 0.14 -27.30 -13.60
CA ASN A 661 -0.19 -26.28 -14.60
C ASN A 661 -1.55 -25.60 -14.32
N TYR A 662 -1.68 -25.08 -13.10
CA TYR A 662 -2.86 -24.33 -12.66
C TYR A 662 -2.48 -22.94 -12.15
N LEU A 663 -3.36 -21.96 -12.35
CA LEU A 663 -3.35 -20.67 -11.67
C LEU A 663 -4.37 -20.63 -10.54
N HIS A 664 -4.05 -19.85 -9.52
CA HIS A 664 -4.91 -19.57 -8.38
C HIS A 664 -4.67 -18.16 -7.89
N ILE A 665 -5.71 -17.48 -7.41
CA ILE A 665 -5.59 -16.13 -6.84
C ILE A 665 -6.01 -16.13 -5.38
N TRP A 666 -5.35 -15.26 -4.63
CA TRP A 666 -5.78 -14.86 -3.30
C TRP A 666 -6.35 -13.46 -3.37
N HIS A 667 -7.43 -13.22 -2.63
CA HIS A 667 -7.98 -11.90 -2.36
C HIS A 667 -7.54 -11.45 -0.98
N LEU A 668 -7.12 -10.19 -0.86
CA LEU A 668 -6.56 -9.62 0.34
C LEU A 668 -7.27 -8.32 0.71
N ASP A 669 -7.26 -7.99 2.00
CA ASP A 669 -7.74 -6.69 2.48
C ASP A 669 -6.77 -5.55 2.11
N ASN A 670 -7.13 -4.32 2.48
CA ASN A 670 -6.29 -3.13 2.25
C ASN A 670 -4.93 -3.17 2.96
N ASN A 671 -4.74 -4.09 3.91
CA ASN A 671 -3.51 -4.30 4.65
C ASN A 671 -2.73 -5.53 4.15
N TRP A 672 -3.11 -6.09 3.00
CA TRP A 672 -2.52 -7.28 2.39
C TRP A 672 -2.56 -8.52 3.29
N ASN A 673 -3.63 -8.65 4.08
CA ASN A 673 -3.98 -9.90 4.77
C ASN A 673 -4.95 -10.71 3.90
N TRP A 674 -4.69 -12.01 3.79
CA TRP A 674 -5.55 -12.96 3.11
C TRP A 674 -6.99 -12.94 3.66
N VAL A 675 -7.98 -12.86 2.75
CA VAL A 675 -9.42 -12.88 3.05
C VAL A 675 -10.09 -14.09 2.43
N SER A 676 -9.83 -14.34 1.15
CA SER A 676 -10.43 -15.47 0.41
C SER A 676 -9.54 -15.87 -0.76
N SER A 677 -9.93 -16.90 -1.51
CA SER A 677 -9.18 -17.35 -2.68
C SER A 677 -10.08 -18.10 -3.66
N GLU A 678 -9.74 -18.04 -4.94
CA GLU A 678 -10.38 -18.79 -6.02
C GLU A 678 -9.34 -19.23 -7.07
N GLY A 679 -9.63 -20.27 -7.86
CA GLY A 679 -8.66 -20.78 -8.84
C GLY A 679 -8.77 -22.26 -9.16
N ASN A 680 -7.60 -22.89 -9.38
CA ASN A 680 -7.41 -24.16 -10.10
C ASN A 680 -7.76 -24.08 -11.59
N TRP A 681 -7.51 -22.94 -12.20
CA TRP A 681 -7.69 -22.75 -13.63
C TRP A 681 -6.49 -23.31 -14.38
N GLY A 682 -6.72 -24.22 -15.33
CA GLY A 682 -5.63 -24.71 -16.19
C GLY A 682 -5.01 -23.54 -16.97
N LEU A 683 -3.69 -23.54 -17.18
CA LEU A 683 -2.95 -22.40 -17.75
C LEU A 683 -3.52 -21.82 -19.07
N ASN A 684 -4.29 -22.59 -19.83
CA ASN A 684 -4.90 -22.16 -21.11
C ASN A 684 -6.40 -21.85 -21.01
N SER A 685 -7.00 -21.86 -19.82
CA SER A 685 -8.42 -21.55 -19.65
C SER A 685 -8.67 -20.04 -19.78
N ALA A 686 -9.91 -19.65 -20.09
CA ALA A 686 -10.27 -18.25 -20.24
C ALA A 686 -10.01 -17.45 -18.95
N GLU A 687 -10.24 -18.07 -17.80
CA GLU A 687 -10.00 -17.50 -16.47
C GLU A 687 -8.50 -17.27 -16.24
N ALA A 688 -7.65 -18.25 -16.56
CA ALA A 688 -6.19 -18.12 -16.45
C ALA A 688 -5.64 -17.00 -17.34
N LEU A 689 -6.05 -16.95 -18.61
CA LEU A 689 -5.65 -15.91 -19.57
C LEU A 689 -6.17 -14.51 -19.18
N THR A 690 -7.32 -14.45 -18.50
CA THR A 690 -7.80 -13.19 -17.91
C THR A 690 -6.86 -12.73 -16.79
N GLN A 691 -6.37 -13.66 -15.96
CA GLN A 691 -5.38 -13.31 -14.94
C GLN A 691 -4.03 -12.92 -15.53
N GLU A 692 -3.57 -13.57 -16.59
CA GLU A 692 -2.38 -13.11 -17.31
C GLU A 692 -2.50 -11.64 -17.74
N THR A 693 -3.68 -11.24 -18.25
CA THR A 693 -3.96 -9.85 -18.61
C THR A 693 -4.00 -8.93 -17.39
N ASN A 694 -4.69 -9.34 -16.31
CA ASN A 694 -4.82 -8.54 -15.09
C ASN A 694 -3.47 -8.29 -14.42
N PHE A 695 -2.58 -9.27 -14.44
CA PHE A 695 -1.27 -9.21 -13.79
C PHE A 695 -0.13 -8.84 -14.76
N GLY A 696 -0.37 -8.79 -16.07
CA GLY A 696 0.65 -8.45 -17.06
C GLY A 696 1.75 -9.51 -17.22
N ILE A 697 1.43 -10.79 -16.98
CA ILE A 697 2.38 -11.92 -16.98
C ILE A 697 1.93 -12.99 -17.97
N ASP A 698 2.89 -13.52 -18.73
CA ASP A 698 2.73 -14.76 -19.49
C ASP A 698 2.98 -15.96 -18.55
N ALA A 699 1.91 -16.50 -17.99
CA ALA A 699 1.98 -17.59 -17.02
C ALA A 699 2.07 -18.95 -17.69
N ASN A 700 1.54 -19.12 -18.91
CA ASN A 700 1.56 -20.37 -19.65
C ASN A 700 2.86 -20.57 -20.46
N GLY A 701 3.64 -19.52 -20.67
CA GLY A 701 4.92 -19.52 -21.37
C GLY A 701 4.81 -19.57 -22.89
N ASP A 702 3.67 -19.16 -23.46
CA ASP A 702 3.43 -19.18 -24.91
C ASP A 702 3.98 -17.93 -25.64
N GLY A 703 4.52 -16.97 -24.89
CA GLY A 703 5.10 -15.73 -25.38
C GLY A 703 4.09 -14.59 -25.53
N VAL A 704 2.83 -14.78 -25.12
CA VAL A 704 1.77 -13.77 -25.19
C VAL A 704 1.12 -13.58 -23.83
N ILE A 705 0.88 -12.33 -23.43
CA ILE A 705 0.13 -12.02 -22.22
C ILE A 705 -1.37 -12.06 -22.55
N GLY A 706 -2.10 -12.96 -21.89
CA GLY A 706 -3.53 -13.09 -22.07
C GLY A 706 -3.89 -13.86 -23.34
N ASN A 707 -5.13 -13.72 -23.81
CA ASN A 707 -5.57 -14.53 -24.95
C ASN A 707 -4.85 -14.10 -26.25
N PRO A 708 -4.01 -14.96 -26.88
CA PRO A 708 -3.29 -14.61 -28.10
C PRO A 708 -4.21 -14.52 -29.33
N TYR A 709 -5.48 -14.88 -29.16
CA TYR A 709 -6.46 -14.87 -30.23
C TYR A 709 -7.54 -13.81 -29.98
N THR A 710 -7.80 -13.01 -31.01
CA THR A 710 -8.94 -12.08 -31.05
C THR A 710 -10.16 -12.83 -31.57
N ALA A 711 -11.25 -12.83 -30.81
CA ALA A 711 -12.52 -13.37 -31.29
C ALA A 711 -13.09 -12.50 -32.41
N ILE A 712 -13.47 -13.14 -33.50
CA ILE A 712 -14.23 -12.54 -34.60
C ILE A 712 -15.71 -12.80 -34.37
N GLU A 713 -15.99 -14.01 -33.90
CA GLU A 713 -17.30 -14.50 -33.55
C GLU A 713 -17.09 -15.45 -32.34
N ALA A 714 -17.96 -15.33 -31.34
CA ALA A 714 -17.79 -15.95 -30.03
C ALA A 714 -19.08 -16.60 -29.50
N VAL A 715 -20.15 -16.55 -30.28
CA VAL A 715 -21.46 -17.12 -30.02
C VAL A 715 -21.43 -18.59 -30.51
N GLY A 716 -22.41 -19.39 -30.10
CA GLY A 716 -22.52 -20.79 -30.51
C GLY A 716 -21.43 -21.74 -29.99
N ASN A 717 -21.21 -22.86 -30.68
CA ASN A 717 -20.45 -24.02 -30.13
C ASN A 717 -18.97 -24.00 -30.50
N THR A 718 -18.61 -23.21 -31.50
CA THR A 718 -17.25 -23.01 -31.97
C THR A 718 -17.02 -21.51 -32.13
N LYS A 719 -15.92 -20.99 -31.61
CA LYS A 719 -15.55 -19.59 -31.82
C LYS A 719 -14.66 -19.46 -33.04
N LEU A 720 -14.94 -18.51 -33.92
CA LEU A 720 -13.98 -18.05 -34.92
C LEU A 720 -13.03 -17.03 -34.27
N VAL A 721 -11.75 -17.35 -34.22
CA VAL A 721 -10.73 -16.46 -33.66
C VAL A 721 -9.59 -16.23 -34.66
N LYS A 722 -8.83 -15.15 -34.48
CA LYS A 722 -7.61 -14.88 -35.25
C LYS A 722 -6.43 -14.54 -34.38
N ASP A 723 -5.23 -14.88 -34.84
CA ASP A 723 -3.99 -14.41 -34.23
C ASP A 723 -3.61 -12.98 -34.67
N SER A 724 -2.52 -12.46 -34.11
CA SER A 724 -1.95 -11.15 -34.46
C SER A 724 -1.46 -11.04 -35.92
N THR A 725 -1.22 -12.17 -36.59
CA THR A 725 -0.89 -12.24 -38.02
C THR A 725 -2.13 -12.33 -38.91
N ASN A 726 -3.31 -12.22 -38.30
CA ASN A 726 -4.64 -12.37 -38.90
C ASN A 726 -4.93 -13.75 -39.49
N LYS A 727 -4.24 -14.82 -39.05
CA LYS A 727 -4.60 -16.19 -39.43
C LYS A 727 -5.80 -16.66 -38.63
N TYR A 728 -6.69 -17.39 -39.29
CA TYR A 728 -7.93 -17.86 -38.67
C TYR A 728 -7.77 -19.23 -38.01
N PHE A 729 -8.44 -19.36 -36.86
CA PHE A 729 -8.54 -20.56 -36.06
C PHE A 729 -9.97 -20.73 -35.57
N THR A 730 -10.33 -21.97 -35.25
CA THR A 730 -11.56 -22.31 -34.57
C THR A 730 -11.28 -22.79 -33.16
N GLN A 731 -12.12 -22.40 -32.21
CA GLN A 731 -11.97 -22.79 -30.82
C GLN A 731 -13.24 -23.48 -30.32
N ILE A 732 -13.12 -24.76 -29.94
CA ILE A 732 -14.24 -25.53 -29.38
C ILE A 732 -14.11 -25.52 -27.86
N GLY A 733 -15.04 -24.88 -27.15
CA GLY A 733 -14.98 -24.71 -25.70
C GLY A 733 -13.76 -23.91 -25.25
N THR A 734 -13.01 -24.44 -24.27
CA THR A 734 -11.77 -23.86 -23.74
C THR A 734 -10.50 -24.47 -24.32
N ASN A 735 -10.63 -25.31 -25.36
CA ASN A 735 -9.48 -26.00 -25.96
C ASN A 735 -8.59 -25.03 -26.77
N THR A 736 -7.37 -25.48 -27.09
CA THR A 736 -6.44 -24.75 -27.96
C THR A 736 -7.06 -24.54 -29.34
N PRO A 737 -7.03 -23.32 -29.91
CA PRO A 737 -7.59 -23.06 -31.24
C PRO A 737 -6.91 -23.89 -32.35
N ILE A 738 -7.72 -24.39 -33.27
CA ILE A 738 -7.34 -25.26 -34.39
C ILE A 738 -7.29 -24.43 -35.67
N ALA A 739 -6.19 -24.52 -36.42
CA ALA A 739 -6.01 -23.75 -37.65
C ALA A 739 -7.00 -24.16 -38.75
N ILE A 740 -7.69 -23.19 -39.36
CA ILE A 740 -8.55 -23.41 -40.52
C ILE A 740 -7.69 -23.43 -41.79
N LYS A 741 -7.83 -24.47 -42.62
CA LYS A 741 -6.93 -24.69 -43.76
C LYS A 741 -7.67 -24.91 -45.07
N ASN A 742 -7.07 -24.45 -46.17
CA ASN A 742 -7.45 -24.83 -47.53
C ASN A 742 -6.20 -25.37 -48.26
N GLY A 743 -6.26 -26.60 -48.77
CA GLY A 743 -5.11 -27.23 -49.45
C GLY A 743 -3.85 -27.34 -48.57
N GLY A 744 -4.03 -27.50 -47.25
CA GLY A 744 -2.93 -27.56 -46.27
C GLY A 744 -2.33 -26.20 -45.86
N GLN A 745 -2.75 -25.10 -46.50
CA GLN A 745 -2.35 -23.74 -46.13
C GLN A 745 -3.38 -23.14 -45.18
N GLN A 746 -2.92 -22.52 -44.10
CA GLN A 746 -3.79 -21.83 -43.16
C GLN A 746 -4.36 -20.55 -43.79
N ILE A 747 -5.67 -20.35 -43.65
CA ILE A 747 -6.33 -19.16 -44.17
C ILE A 747 -6.14 -17.97 -43.21
N TYR A 748 -6.21 -16.75 -43.77
CA TYR A 748 -6.02 -15.50 -43.03
C TYR A 748 -6.94 -14.40 -43.55
N GLN A 749 -7.03 -13.30 -42.81
CA GLN A 749 -7.93 -12.20 -43.14
C GLN A 749 -7.63 -11.62 -44.53
N ASN A 750 -8.70 -11.41 -45.31
CA ASN A 750 -8.64 -10.90 -46.68
C ASN A 750 -7.89 -11.82 -47.67
N ILE A 751 -7.75 -13.12 -47.38
CA ILE A 751 -7.13 -14.08 -48.31
C ILE A 751 -7.85 -14.14 -49.67
N TYR A 752 -9.17 -13.90 -49.70
CA TYR A 752 -9.94 -13.76 -50.93
C TYR A 752 -10.52 -12.35 -51.04
N ALA A 753 -10.25 -11.69 -52.18
CA ALA A 753 -10.71 -10.33 -52.42
C ALA A 753 -12.25 -10.24 -52.36
N GLY A 754 -12.76 -9.28 -51.57
CA GLY A 754 -14.19 -9.03 -51.42
C GLY A 754 -14.93 -9.97 -50.45
N TRP A 755 -14.26 -11.00 -49.91
CA TRP A 755 -14.85 -11.96 -48.99
C TRP A 755 -14.26 -11.83 -47.58
N GLN A 756 -15.14 -11.90 -46.59
CA GLN A 756 -14.78 -11.91 -45.17
C GLN A 756 -15.35 -13.16 -44.52
N THR A 757 -14.53 -13.92 -43.80
CA THR A 757 -15.03 -14.92 -42.85
C THR A 757 -15.62 -14.21 -41.65
N ILE A 758 -16.86 -14.55 -41.32
CA ILE A 758 -17.63 -13.88 -40.28
C ILE A 758 -18.03 -14.81 -39.12
N ALA A 759 -18.05 -16.13 -39.31
CA ALA A 759 -18.38 -17.08 -38.25
C ALA A 759 -17.84 -18.49 -38.57
N ALA A 760 -17.73 -19.37 -37.58
CA ALA A 760 -17.41 -20.78 -37.77
C ALA A 760 -18.15 -21.65 -36.75
N GLU A 761 -18.86 -22.69 -37.19
CA GLU A 761 -19.72 -23.49 -36.32
C GLU A 761 -19.72 -24.96 -36.70
N THR A 762 -19.97 -25.83 -35.72
CA THR A 762 -20.31 -27.23 -36.02
C THR A 762 -21.83 -27.35 -36.09
N VAL A 763 -22.40 -27.35 -37.30
CA VAL A 763 -23.85 -27.41 -37.51
C VAL A 763 -24.24 -28.84 -37.85
N ASN A 764 -25.00 -29.51 -36.97
CA ASN A 764 -25.43 -30.91 -37.15
C ASN A 764 -24.28 -31.91 -37.42
N GLY A 765 -23.11 -31.67 -36.82
CA GLY A 765 -21.92 -32.53 -36.97
C GLY A 765 -21.04 -32.22 -38.19
N ASP A 766 -21.37 -31.16 -38.94
CA ASP A 766 -20.59 -30.66 -40.05
C ASP A 766 -19.87 -29.36 -39.65
N ASN A 767 -18.54 -29.33 -39.79
CA ASN A 767 -17.74 -28.16 -39.43
C ASN A 767 -17.84 -27.15 -40.56
N GLN A 768 -18.35 -25.96 -40.27
CA GLN A 768 -18.63 -24.96 -41.29
C GLN A 768 -17.96 -23.62 -40.98
N VAL A 769 -17.60 -22.88 -42.03
CA VAL A 769 -17.13 -21.49 -41.93
C VAL A 769 -18.00 -20.62 -42.84
N LEU A 770 -18.60 -19.58 -42.26
CA LEU A 770 -19.45 -18.63 -42.97
C LEU A 770 -18.64 -17.46 -43.51
N TRP A 771 -18.90 -17.14 -44.78
CA TRP A 771 -18.28 -16.08 -45.54
C TRP A 771 -19.33 -15.09 -46.02
N LYS A 772 -19.01 -13.79 -45.91
CA LYS A 772 -19.81 -12.69 -46.46
C LYS A 772 -19.02 -11.98 -47.54
N ASN A 773 -19.65 -11.81 -48.70
CA ASN A 773 -19.12 -10.95 -49.75
C ASN A 773 -19.54 -9.50 -49.49
N VAL A 774 -18.57 -8.63 -49.23
CA VAL A 774 -18.81 -7.23 -48.82
C VAL A 774 -19.36 -6.39 -49.99
N SER A 775 -19.00 -6.71 -51.22
CA SER A 775 -19.41 -5.96 -52.43
C SER A 775 -20.70 -6.48 -53.08
N GLY A 776 -20.98 -7.77 -52.94
CA GLY A 776 -22.07 -8.46 -53.62
C GLY A 776 -23.30 -8.72 -52.75
N ASN A 777 -23.18 -8.53 -51.43
CA ASN A 777 -24.24 -8.85 -50.46
C ASN A 777 -24.70 -10.31 -50.59
N TYR A 778 -23.74 -11.23 -50.52
CA TYR A 778 -23.98 -12.67 -50.54
C TYR A 778 -23.35 -13.37 -49.33
N LEU A 779 -24.01 -14.42 -48.85
CA LEU A 779 -23.41 -15.41 -47.94
C LEU A 779 -22.97 -16.66 -48.69
N HIS A 780 -21.93 -17.28 -48.15
CA HIS A 780 -21.36 -18.51 -48.63
C HIS A 780 -20.82 -19.31 -47.46
N ILE A 781 -20.95 -20.63 -47.47
CA ILE A 781 -20.40 -21.50 -46.45
C ILE A 781 -19.34 -22.42 -47.03
N TRP A 782 -18.35 -22.70 -46.21
CA TRP A 782 -17.40 -23.78 -46.42
C TRP A 782 -17.74 -24.92 -45.49
N HIS A 783 -17.62 -26.16 -45.98
CA HIS A 783 -17.66 -27.38 -45.19
C HIS A 783 -16.24 -27.89 -45.00
N LEU A 784 -15.94 -28.36 -43.80
CA LEU A 784 -14.61 -28.77 -43.37
C LEU A 784 -14.64 -30.15 -42.71
N ASP A 785 -13.51 -30.84 -42.75
CA ASP A 785 -13.32 -32.08 -42.02
C ASP A 785 -13.14 -31.84 -40.51
N ASN A 786 -13.01 -32.92 -39.72
CA ASN A 786 -12.79 -32.86 -38.27
C ASN A 786 -11.50 -32.14 -37.85
N ASN A 787 -10.58 -31.90 -38.78
CA ASN A 787 -9.32 -31.19 -38.56
C ASN A 787 -9.37 -29.76 -39.11
N TRP A 788 -10.57 -29.24 -39.43
CA TRP A 788 -10.78 -27.91 -40.00
C TRP A 788 -10.05 -27.68 -41.34
N ASN A 789 -9.91 -28.73 -42.15
CA ASN A 789 -9.50 -28.60 -43.55
C ASN A 789 -10.73 -28.48 -44.46
N TRP A 790 -10.68 -27.54 -45.40
CA TRP A 790 -11.72 -27.34 -46.40
C TRP A 790 -11.99 -28.61 -47.23
N VAL A 791 -13.28 -28.94 -47.41
CA VAL A 791 -13.77 -30.11 -48.18
C VAL A 791 -14.65 -29.67 -49.35
N SER A 792 -15.66 -28.84 -49.09
CA SER A 792 -16.60 -28.35 -50.10
C SER A 792 -17.15 -26.97 -49.71
N SER A 793 -18.00 -26.39 -50.55
CA SER A 793 -18.64 -25.10 -50.27
C SER A 793 -19.94 -24.95 -51.04
N GLU A 794 -20.90 -24.22 -50.47
CA GLU A 794 -22.15 -23.82 -51.12
C GLU A 794 -22.52 -22.40 -50.73
N GLY A 795 -23.36 -21.71 -51.52
CA GLY A 795 -23.68 -20.30 -51.25
C GLY A 795 -24.04 -19.46 -52.46
N ASN A 796 -23.68 -18.18 -52.40
CA ASN A 796 -24.22 -17.05 -53.19
C ASN A 796 -25.67 -16.70 -52.87
N TRP A 797 -26.05 -16.90 -51.61
CA TRP A 797 -27.37 -16.52 -51.11
C TRP A 797 -27.38 -15.02 -50.85
N GLY A 798 -28.30 -14.29 -51.49
CA GLY A 798 -28.47 -12.86 -51.19
C GLY A 798 -28.79 -12.68 -49.70
N LEU A 799 -28.25 -11.65 -49.06
CA LEU A 799 -28.35 -11.46 -47.60
C LEU A 799 -29.78 -11.57 -47.01
N ASN A 800 -30.82 -11.31 -47.81
CA ASN A 800 -32.23 -11.39 -47.40
C ASN A 800 -32.96 -12.68 -47.87
N SER A 801 -32.25 -13.65 -48.42
CA SER A 801 -32.84 -14.91 -48.88
C SER A 801 -33.08 -15.86 -47.71
N ALA A 802 -34.04 -16.78 -47.83
CA ALA A 802 -34.37 -17.74 -46.78
C ALA A 802 -33.14 -18.59 -46.39
N GLU A 803 -32.28 -18.91 -47.36
CA GLU A 803 -31.03 -19.64 -47.16
C GLU A 803 -30.03 -18.81 -46.34
N ALA A 804 -29.89 -17.52 -46.63
CA ALA A 804 -29.02 -16.62 -45.86
C ALA A 804 -29.51 -16.43 -44.42
N LEU A 805 -30.82 -16.19 -44.22
CA LEU A 805 -31.42 -16.05 -42.88
C LEU A 805 -31.36 -17.35 -42.07
N THR A 806 -31.38 -18.50 -42.76
CA THR A 806 -31.11 -19.80 -42.12
C THR A 806 -29.66 -19.88 -41.62
N GLN A 807 -28.69 -19.38 -42.40
CA GLN A 807 -27.31 -19.34 -41.93
C GLN A 807 -27.08 -18.31 -40.82
N GLU A 808 -27.77 -17.17 -40.84
CA GLU A 808 -27.78 -16.26 -39.69
C GLU A 808 -28.20 -16.97 -38.41
N THR A 809 -29.24 -17.82 -38.48
CA THR A 809 -29.68 -18.64 -37.35
C THR A 809 -28.65 -19.70 -36.97
N ASN A 810 -28.09 -20.45 -37.94
CA ASN A 810 -27.12 -21.52 -37.68
C ASN A 810 -25.83 -21.00 -37.03
N PHE A 811 -25.38 -19.81 -37.46
CA PHE A 811 -24.16 -19.17 -36.99
C PHE A 811 -24.42 -18.09 -35.92
N SER A 812 -25.68 -17.92 -35.50
CA SER A 812 -26.09 -16.89 -34.54
C SER A 812 -25.54 -15.49 -34.83
N ILE A 813 -25.56 -15.09 -36.11
CA ILE A 813 -24.98 -13.84 -36.59
C ILE A 813 -25.98 -13.05 -37.44
N ASP A 814 -26.05 -11.75 -37.23
CA ASP A 814 -26.78 -10.83 -38.11
C ASP A 814 -25.86 -10.45 -39.28
N ALA A 815 -25.99 -11.20 -40.37
CA ALA A 815 -25.11 -11.04 -41.51
C ALA A 815 -25.61 -9.95 -42.47
N ASN A 816 -26.90 -9.65 -42.48
CA ASN A 816 -27.51 -8.63 -43.33
C ASN A 816 -27.47 -7.21 -42.70
N GLY A 817 -27.27 -7.11 -41.39
CA GLY A 817 -27.15 -5.88 -40.62
C GLY A 817 -28.48 -5.20 -40.30
N ASP A 818 -29.59 -5.92 -40.31
CA ASP A 818 -30.94 -5.41 -40.03
C ASP A 818 -31.28 -5.38 -38.52
N GLY A 819 -30.34 -5.84 -37.68
CA GLY A 819 -30.48 -5.91 -36.23
C GLY A 819 -31.18 -7.17 -35.73
N VAL A 820 -31.49 -8.13 -36.62
CA VAL A 820 -32.19 -9.37 -36.31
C VAL A 820 -31.39 -10.55 -36.86
N ILE A 821 -31.17 -11.56 -36.01
CA ILE A 821 -30.59 -12.83 -36.47
C ILE A 821 -31.73 -13.66 -37.09
N GLY A 822 -31.71 -13.83 -38.40
CA GLY A 822 -32.70 -14.64 -39.11
C GLY A 822 -34.02 -13.92 -39.33
N TYR A 823 -35.09 -14.32 -38.63
CA TYR A 823 -36.43 -13.78 -38.84
C TYR A 823 -36.88 -12.90 -37.67
N THR A 824 -37.58 -11.79 -37.94
CA THR A 824 -38.11 -10.90 -36.91
C THR A 824 -39.29 -11.57 -36.21
N SER A 825 -39.17 -11.86 -34.92
CA SER A 825 -40.29 -12.36 -34.12
C SER A 825 -41.34 -11.28 -33.93
N ILE A 826 -42.58 -11.61 -34.25
CA ILE A 826 -43.77 -10.80 -33.95
C ILE A 826 -44.36 -11.27 -32.64
N GLU A 827 -44.37 -12.59 -32.46
CA GLU A 827 -44.87 -13.27 -31.29
C GLU A 827 -44.05 -14.55 -31.10
N SER A 828 -43.86 -14.95 -29.84
CA SER A 828 -42.94 -16.02 -29.44
C SER A 828 -43.41 -16.84 -28.24
N ALA A 829 -44.61 -16.56 -27.76
CA ALA A 829 -45.32 -17.37 -26.80
C ALA A 829 -45.80 -18.67 -27.48
N GLY A 830 -46.14 -19.68 -26.68
CA GLY A 830 -46.68 -20.94 -27.19
C GLY A 830 -45.70 -21.84 -27.98
N ASN A 831 -46.26 -22.72 -28.81
CA ASN A 831 -45.53 -23.78 -29.53
C ASN A 831 -45.08 -23.38 -30.94
N THR A 832 -45.57 -22.26 -31.46
CA THR A 832 -45.28 -21.76 -32.79
C THR A 832 -44.97 -20.27 -32.70
N LYS A 833 -43.86 -19.82 -33.28
CA LYS A 833 -43.57 -18.39 -33.35
C LYS A 833 -44.14 -17.80 -34.63
N LEU A 834 -44.84 -16.67 -34.54
CA LEU A 834 -45.09 -15.82 -35.70
C LEU A 834 -43.86 -14.96 -35.96
N VAL A 835 -43.24 -15.13 -37.13
CA VAL A 835 -42.06 -14.37 -37.54
C VAL A 835 -42.27 -13.69 -38.89
N LYS A 836 -41.48 -12.68 -39.21
CA LYS A 836 -41.46 -12.04 -40.53
C LYS A 836 -40.05 -11.85 -41.06
N ASP A 837 -39.94 -11.83 -42.38
CA ASP A 837 -38.70 -11.40 -43.05
C ASP A 837 -38.61 -9.86 -43.16
N SER A 838 -37.47 -9.37 -43.65
CA SER A 838 -37.22 -7.95 -43.90
C SER A 838 -38.13 -7.33 -44.99
N THR A 839 -38.82 -8.15 -45.78
CA THR A 839 -39.87 -7.72 -46.74
C THR A 839 -41.27 -7.72 -46.13
N ASN A 840 -41.35 -7.94 -44.81
CA ASN A 840 -42.56 -8.05 -44.01
C ASN A 840 -43.47 -9.24 -44.37
N LYS A 841 -42.97 -10.28 -45.03
CA LYS A 841 -43.73 -11.50 -45.26
C LYS A 841 -43.78 -12.35 -44.01
N TYR A 842 -44.94 -12.93 -43.72
CA TYR A 842 -45.14 -13.71 -42.51
C TYR A 842 -44.80 -15.19 -42.70
N PHE A 843 -44.22 -15.75 -41.65
CA PHE A 843 -43.86 -17.15 -41.52
C PHE A 843 -44.22 -17.63 -40.11
N THR A 844 -44.39 -18.93 -39.97
CA THR A 844 -44.51 -19.61 -38.68
C THR A 844 -43.32 -20.49 -38.43
N GLN A 845 -42.85 -20.51 -37.19
CA GLN A 845 -41.70 -21.28 -36.80
C GLN A 845 -42.04 -22.21 -35.63
N ILE A 846 -42.06 -23.51 -35.91
CA ILE A 846 -42.30 -24.53 -34.88
C ILE A 846 -40.93 -24.97 -34.33
N GLY A 847 -40.67 -24.66 -33.05
CA GLY A 847 -39.36 -24.93 -32.42
C GLY A 847 -38.21 -24.17 -33.09
N THR A 848 -37.15 -24.88 -33.47
CA THR A 848 -35.98 -24.34 -34.18
C THR A 848 -36.00 -24.63 -35.70
N ASN A 849 -37.12 -25.13 -36.21
CA ASN A 849 -37.23 -25.51 -37.62
C ASN A 849 -37.24 -24.29 -38.55
N THR A 850 -37.00 -24.52 -39.84
CA THR A 850 -37.11 -23.49 -40.86
C THR A 850 -38.52 -22.89 -40.88
N PRO A 851 -38.66 -21.56 -40.83
CA PRO A 851 -39.98 -20.94 -40.85
C PRO A 851 -40.79 -21.27 -42.12
N ILE A 852 -42.05 -21.62 -41.93
CA ILE A 852 -43.00 -22.01 -42.97
C ILE A 852 -43.81 -20.79 -43.36
N ALA A 853 -43.87 -20.48 -44.66
CA ALA A 853 -44.62 -19.32 -45.14
C ALA A 853 -46.13 -19.47 -44.88
N ILE A 854 -46.75 -18.46 -44.26
CA ILE A 854 -48.20 -18.39 -44.12
C ILE A 854 -48.80 -17.91 -45.44
N LYS A 855 -49.79 -18.64 -45.96
CA LYS A 855 -50.34 -18.40 -47.29
C LYS A 855 -51.86 -18.25 -47.28
N ASN A 856 -52.36 -17.40 -48.18
CA ASN A 856 -53.77 -17.37 -48.56
C ASN A 856 -53.88 -17.50 -50.08
N GLY A 857 -54.64 -18.48 -50.57
CA GLY A 857 -54.76 -18.76 -52.01
C GLY A 857 -53.41 -19.08 -52.69
N GLY A 858 -52.46 -19.67 -51.95
CA GLY A 858 -51.10 -19.99 -52.43
C GLY A 858 -50.13 -18.79 -52.47
N GLN A 859 -50.59 -17.58 -52.16
CA GLN A 859 -49.75 -16.39 -52.04
C GLN A 859 -49.34 -16.19 -50.58
N GLN A 860 -48.07 -15.90 -50.35
CA GLN A 860 -47.57 -15.62 -49.01
C GLN A 860 -48.13 -14.26 -48.53
N ILE A 861 -48.64 -14.24 -47.31
CA ILE A 861 -49.16 -13.02 -46.70
C ILE A 861 -48.04 -12.16 -46.11
N TYR A 862 -48.28 -10.87 -45.98
CA TYR A 862 -47.32 -9.89 -45.46
C TYR A 862 -48.01 -8.83 -44.60
N GLN A 863 -47.21 -8.03 -43.89
CA GLN A 863 -47.73 -7.02 -42.98
C GLN A 863 -48.64 -6.00 -43.67
N ASN A 864 -49.77 -5.70 -43.02
CA ASN A 864 -50.79 -4.77 -43.50
C ASN A 864 -51.49 -5.21 -44.80
N ILE A 865 -51.51 -6.52 -45.11
CA ILE A 865 -52.22 -7.05 -46.29
C ILE A 865 -53.74 -6.77 -46.24
N TYR A 866 -54.34 -6.64 -45.05
CA TYR A 866 -55.73 -6.21 -44.86
C TYR A 866 -55.78 -4.91 -44.06
N ALA A 867 -56.50 -3.91 -44.57
CA ALA A 867 -56.62 -2.61 -43.91
C ALA A 867 -57.29 -2.75 -42.53
N GLY A 868 -56.66 -2.17 -41.50
CA GLY A 868 -57.15 -2.18 -40.12
C GLY A 868 -56.87 -3.45 -39.32
N TRP A 869 -56.34 -4.51 -39.96
CA TRP A 869 -56.04 -5.78 -39.33
C TRP A 869 -54.53 -6.01 -39.21
N GLN A 870 -54.11 -6.47 -38.04
CA GLN A 870 -52.74 -6.84 -37.75
C GLN A 870 -52.68 -8.30 -37.33
N THR A 871 -51.75 -9.04 -37.92
CA THR A 871 -51.41 -10.40 -37.49
C THR A 871 -50.54 -10.28 -36.25
N ILE A 872 -50.99 -10.88 -35.14
CA ILE A 872 -50.37 -10.66 -33.82
C ILE A 872 -49.85 -11.93 -33.15
N ALA A 873 -50.31 -13.12 -33.56
CA ALA A 873 -49.79 -14.40 -33.04
C ALA A 873 -50.07 -15.54 -34.02
N ALA A 874 -49.37 -16.66 -33.87
CA ALA A 874 -49.71 -17.89 -34.59
C ALA A 874 -49.40 -19.11 -33.73
N GLU A 875 -50.36 -20.01 -33.54
CA GLU A 875 -50.23 -21.15 -32.62
C GLU A 875 -50.87 -22.41 -33.17
N THR A 876 -50.35 -23.56 -32.77
CA THR A 876 -51.04 -24.84 -33.00
C THR A 876 -51.87 -25.17 -31.77
N VAL A 877 -53.15 -24.82 -31.76
CA VAL A 877 -54.04 -25.01 -30.61
C VAL A 877 -54.83 -26.31 -30.81
N ASN A 878 -54.62 -27.30 -29.95
CA ASN A 878 -55.29 -28.61 -30.03
C ASN A 878 -55.19 -29.31 -31.40
N GLY A 879 -54.06 -29.13 -32.10
CA GLY A 879 -53.80 -29.75 -33.41
C GLY A 879 -54.31 -28.96 -34.62
N ASP A 880 -54.82 -27.75 -34.39
CA ASP A 880 -55.27 -26.83 -35.42
C ASP A 880 -54.28 -25.66 -35.53
N ASN A 881 -53.73 -25.43 -36.74
CA ASN A 881 -52.78 -24.35 -36.98
C ASN A 881 -53.56 -23.05 -37.11
N GLN A 882 -53.32 -22.11 -36.22
CA GLN A 882 -54.09 -20.88 -36.14
C GLN A 882 -53.20 -19.64 -36.26
N VAL A 883 -53.76 -18.58 -36.83
CA VAL A 883 -53.13 -17.24 -36.86
C VAL A 883 -54.12 -16.24 -36.28
N LEU A 884 -53.71 -15.54 -35.23
CA LEU A 884 -54.52 -14.53 -34.54
C LEU A 884 -54.32 -13.16 -35.17
N TRP A 885 -55.44 -12.47 -35.35
CA TRP A 885 -55.54 -11.14 -35.94
C TRP A 885 -56.25 -10.20 -34.96
N LYS A 886 -55.75 -8.96 -34.88
CA LYS A 886 -56.36 -7.87 -34.14
C LYS A 886 -56.79 -6.77 -35.08
N ASN A 887 -58.05 -6.39 -35.00
CA ASN A 887 -58.52 -5.17 -35.64
C ASN A 887 -58.21 -3.98 -34.74
N VAL A 888 -57.31 -3.11 -35.18
CA VAL A 888 -56.79 -2.00 -34.37
C VAL A 888 -57.86 -0.93 -34.13
N SER A 889 -58.74 -0.70 -35.12
CA SER A 889 -59.80 0.32 -35.04
C SER A 889 -61.07 -0.15 -34.31
N GLY A 890 -61.37 -1.45 -34.40
CA GLY A 890 -62.59 -2.05 -33.88
C GLY A 890 -62.42 -2.72 -32.51
N ASN A 891 -61.18 -2.91 -32.04
CA ASN A 891 -60.88 -3.65 -30.80
C ASN A 891 -61.50 -5.05 -30.80
N TYR A 892 -61.27 -5.80 -31.89
CA TYR A 892 -61.73 -7.17 -32.06
C TYR A 892 -60.56 -8.12 -32.33
N LEU A 893 -60.68 -9.35 -31.82
CA LEU A 893 -59.85 -10.48 -32.21
C LEU A 893 -60.55 -11.36 -33.25
N HIS A 894 -59.74 -11.96 -34.10
CA HIS A 894 -60.16 -12.89 -35.14
C HIS A 894 -59.08 -13.94 -35.37
N ILE A 895 -59.44 -15.20 -35.54
CA ILE A 895 -58.49 -16.27 -35.85
C ILE A 895 -58.68 -16.78 -37.27
N TRP A 896 -57.58 -17.12 -37.90
CA TRP A 896 -57.53 -17.94 -39.09
C TRP A 896 -57.18 -19.37 -38.70
N HIS A 897 -57.83 -20.34 -39.32
CA HIS A 897 -57.45 -21.75 -39.26
C HIS A 897 -56.72 -22.10 -40.55
N LEU A 898 -55.65 -22.89 -40.44
CA LEU A 898 -54.74 -23.22 -41.52
C LEU A 898 -54.49 -24.73 -41.58
N ASP A 899 -54.13 -25.21 -42.77
CA ASP A 899 -53.71 -26.59 -42.96
C ASP A 899 -52.29 -26.84 -42.40
N ASN A 900 -51.82 -28.09 -42.48
CA ASN A 900 -50.48 -28.49 -42.03
C ASN A 900 -49.33 -27.77 -42.77
N ASN A 901 -49.61 -27.12 -43.90
CA ASN A 901 -48.65 -26.36 -44.70
C ASN A 901 -48.81 -24.84 -44.50
N TRP A 902 -49.55 -24.42 -43.48
CA TRP A 902 -49.85 -23.01 -43.17
C TRP A 902 -50.57 -22.27 -44.32
N ASN A 903 -51.41 -22.98 -45.07
CA ASN A 903 -52.36 -22.35 -45.99
C ASN A 903 -53.69 -22.10 -45.28
N TRP A 904 -54.26 -20.91 -45.47
CA TRP A 904 -55.56 -20.52 -44.95
C TRP A 904 -56.69 -21.49 -45.38
N VAL A 905 -57.53 -21.89 -44.42
CA VAL A 905 -58.68 -22.80 -44.60
C VAL A 905 -60.00 -22.14 -44.23
N SER A 906 -60.11 -21.59 -43.02
CA SER A 906 -61.31 -20.94 -42.50
C SER A 906 -60.96 -19.83 -41.50
N SER A 907 -61.95 -19.11 -40.99
CA SER A 907 -61.74 -18.11 -39.95
C SER A 907 -62.98 -17.92 -39.08
N GLU A 908 -62.78 -17.54 -37.82
CA GLU A 908 -63.84 -17.18 -36.87
C GLU A 908 -63.36 -16.02 -35.98
N GLY A 909 -64.29 -15.24 -35.41
CA GLY A 909 -63.89 -14.08 -34.62
C GLY A 909 -64.90 -12.94 -34.58
N ASN A 910 -64.36 -11.72 -34.46
CA ASN A 910 -65.01 -10.49 -34.02
C ASN A 910 -65.31 -10.44 -32.52
N TRP A 911 -64.46 -11.09 -31.72
CA TRP A 911 -64.56 -11.04 -30.27
C TRP A 911 -64.02 -9.73 -29.74
N GLY A 912 -64.84 -8.97 -29.02
CA GLY A 912 -64.37 -7.75 -28.35
C GLY A 912 -63.23 -8.07 -27.39
N LEU A 913 -62.20 -7.22 -27.33
CA LEU A 913 -60.96 -7.49 -26.57
C LEU A 913 -61.17 -7.90 -25.10
N ASN A 914 -62.30 -7.53 -24.47
CA ASN A 914 -62.61 -7.86 -23.08
C ASN A 914 -63.68 -8.96 -22.93
N SER A 915 -63.93 -9.74 -23.98
CA SER A 915 -64.89 -10.85 -23.97
C SER A 915 -64.25 -12.14 -23.50
N ALA A 916 -65.07 -13.08 -23.01
CA ALA A 916 -64.60 -14.41 -22.61
C ALA A 916 -63.89 -15.15 -23.75
N ASP A 917 -64.37 -14.99 -24.99
CA ASP A 917 -63.74 -15.58 -26.17
C ASP A 917 -62.36 -14.95 -26.45
N ALA A 918 -62.23 -13.63 -26.32
CA ALA A 918 -60.94 -12.96 -26.47
C ALA A 918 -59.93 -13.39 -25.40
N PHE A 919 -60.34 -13.47 -24.12
CA PHE A 919 -59.51 -13.99 -23.04
C PHE A 919 -59.09 -15.46 -23.26
N THR A 920 -59.96 -16.26 -23.89
CA THR A 920 -59.64 -17.62 -24.28
C THR A 920 -58.54 -17.63 -25.35
N GLN A 921 -58.62 -16.73 -26.33
CA GLN A 921 -57.56 -16.60 -27.33
C GLN A 921 -56.27 -16.03 -26.76
N GLU A 922 -56.33 -15.08 -25.84
CA GLU A 922 -55.14 -14.62 -25.10
C GLU A 922 -54.43 -15.79 -24.41
N THR A 923 -55.20 -16.68 -23.78
CA THR A 923 -54.67 -17.90 -23.15
C THR A 923 -54.09 -18.87 -24.18
N ASN A 924 -54.82 -19.14 -25.26
CA ASN A 924 -54.41 -20.08 -26.31
C ASN A 924 -53.12 -19.62 -27.02
N PHE A 925 -53.00 -18.32 -27.27
CA PHE A 925 -51.87 -17.72 -27.96
C PHE A 925 -50.78 -17.21 -27.01
N GLY A 926 -51.01 -17.24 -25.69
CA GLY A 926 -50.07 -16.74 -24.70
C GLY A 926 -49.77 -15.25 -24.84
N ILE A 927 -50.73 -14.47 -25.33
CA ILE A 927 -50.57 -13.03 -25.56
C ILE A 927 -51.58 -12.22 -24.74
N ASP A 928 -51.18 -11.00 -24.37
CA ASP A 928 -52.08 -9.98 -23.84
C ASP A 928 -52.56 -9.12 -25.02
N ALA A 929 -53.75 -9.41 -25.53
CA ALA A 929 -54.28 -8.77 -26.71
C ALA A 929 -54.98 -7.45 -26.39
N ASN A 930 -55.59 -7.33 -25.21
CA ASN A 930 -56.30 -6.13 -24.77
C ASN A 930 -55.37 -5.08 -24.12
N GLY A 931 -54.15 -5.46 -23.75
CA GLY A 931 -53.12 -4.60 -23.16
C GLY A 931 -53.36 -4.31 -21.69
N ASP A 932 -54.09 -5.16 -20.97
CA ASP A 932 -54.40 -4.96 -19.55
C ASP A 932 -53.31 -5.51 -18.60
N GLY A 933 -52.28 -6.14 -19.16
CA GLY A 933 -51.15 -6.71 -18.43
C GLY A 933 -51.40 -8.13 -17.92
N VAL A 934 -52.53 -8.75 -18.26
CA VAL A 934 -52.89 -10.11 -17.88
C VAL A 934 -53.19 -10.94 -19.13
N ILE A 935 -52.65 -12.15 -19.19
CA ILE A 935 -53.03 -13.12 -20.22
C ILE A 935 -54.28 -13.83 -19.72
N GLY A 936 -55.42 -13.60 -20.38
CA GLY A 936 -56.71 -14.18 -20.01
C GLY A 936 -57.46 -13.34 -18.97
N ASN A 937 -58.41 -13.93 -18.24
CA ASN A 937 -59.32 -13.16 -17.38
C ASN A 937 -58.62 -12.60 -16.12
N PRO A 938 -58.56 -11.27 -15.93
CA PRO A 938 -57.82 -10.65 -14.81
C PRO A 938 -58.55 -10.64 -13.46
N TYR A 939 -59.78 -11.15 -13.39
CA TYR A 939 -60.62 -11.07 -12.19
C TYR A 939 -60.88 -12.44 -11.55
N THR A 940 -60.76 -12.51 -10.23
CA THR A 940 -61.13 -13.68 -9.41
C THR A 940 -62.51 -13.46 -8.77
N ALA A 941 -63.43 -14.41 -8.94
CA ALA A 941 -64.73 -14.35 -8.27
C ALA A 941 -64.60 -14.58 -6.76
N ILE A 942 -65.24 -13.70 -5.98
CA ILE A 942 -65.47 -13.88 -4.54
C ILE A 942 -66.84 -14.50 -4.32
N GLU A 943 -67.81 -14.05 -5.11
CA GLU A 943 -69.18 -14.50 -5.10
C GLU A 943 -69.72 -14.41 -6.54
N SER A 944 -70.60 -15.33 -6.89
CA SER A 944 -71.12 -15.50 -8.26
C SER A 944 -72.57 -15.96 -8.31
N ALA A 945 -73.24 -15.95 -7.17
CA ALA A 945 -74.68 -16.04 -7.06
C ALA A 945 -75.32 -14.73 -7.60
N GLY A 946 -76.64 -14.80 -7.82
CA GLY A 946 -77.47 -13.71 -8.32
C GLY A 946 -77.01 -13.02 -9.62
N ASN A 947 -77.36 -11.74 -9.76
CA ASN A 947 -77.27 -11.00 -11.04
C ASN A 947 -75.96 -10.21 -11.17
N THR A 948 -75.26 -10.04 -10.06
CA THR A 948 -74.02 -9.28 -9.98
C THR A 948 -72.97 -10.12 -9.27
N LYS A 949 -71.86 -10.39 -9.94
CA LYS A 949 -70.75 -11.10 -9.31
C LYS A 949 -69.90 -10.11 -8.52
N LEU A 950 -69.58 -10.42 -7.28
CA LEU A 950 -68.46 -9.78 -6.60
C LEU A 950 -67.14 -10.42 -7.06
N VAL A 951 -66.26 -9.64 -7.69
CA VAL A 951 -64.94 -10.09 -8.14
C VAL A 951 -63.84 -9.20 -7.55
N LYS A 952 -62.62 -9.72 -7.52
CA LYS A 952 -61.42 -8.94 -7.17
C LYS A 952 -60.31 -9.09 -8.19
N ASP A 953 -59.50 -8.05 -8.30
CA ASP A 953 -58.24 -8.13 -9.05
C ASP A 953 -57.11 -8.72 -8.19
N SER A 954 -55.94 -8.89 -8.80
CA SER A 954 -54.72 -9.37 -8.14
C SER A 954 -54.22 -8.45 -7.01
N THR A 955 -54.64 -7.18 -6.99
CA THR A 955 -54.35 -6.22 -5.90
C THR A 955 -55.37 -6.27 -4.77
N ASN A 956 -56.30 -7.23 -4.84
CA ASN A 956 -57.44 -7.40 -3.94
C ASN A 956 -58.42 -6.22 -3.93
N LYS A 957 -58.47 -5.39 -4.97
CA LYS A 957 -59.53 -4.37 -5.10
C LYS A 957 -60.81 -5.02 -5.54
N TYR A 958 -61.92 -4.55 -4.99
CA TYR A 958 -63.23 -5.12 -5.28
C TYR A 958 -63.91 -4.45 -6.48
N PHE A 959 -64.54 -5.28 -7.29
CA PHE A 959 -65.34 -4.91 -8.44
C PHE A 959 -66.64 -5.72 -8.44
N THR A 960 -67.64 -5.19 -9.11
CA THR A 960 -68.87 -5.90 -9.43
C THR A 960 -68.96 -6.17 -10.90
N GLN A 961 -69.50 -7.33 -11.27
CA GLN A 961 -69.64 -7.71 -12.66
C GLN A 961 -71.06 -8.20 -12.93
N THR A 962 -71.81 -7.42 -13.72
CA THR A 962 -73.15 -7.82 -14.19
C THR A 962 -73.01 -8.47 -15.57
N GLY A 963 -73.33 -9.76 -15.68
CA GLY A 963 -73.21 -10.52 -16.94
C GLY A 963 -71.76 -10.68 -17.42
N THR A 964 -71.52 -10.43 -18.71
CA THR A 964 -70.19 -10.47 -19.36
C THR A 964 -69.52 -9.10 -19.46
N ASN A 965 -70.11 -8.07 -18.83
CA ASN A 965 -69.60 -6.70 -18.91
C ASN A 965 -68.27 -6.54 -18.14
N THR A 966 -67.55 -5.46 -18.45
CA THR A 966 -66.35 -5.07 -17.71
C THR A 966 -66.69 -4.85 -16.23
N PRO A 967 -65.94 -5.44 -15.29
CA PRO A 967 -66.18 -5.21 -13.87
C PRO A 967 -66.07 -3.74 -13.47
N ILE A 968 -67.01 -3.28 -12.64
CA ILE A 968 -67.13 -1.89 -12.18
C ILE A 968 -66.56 -1.80 -10.76
N ALA A 969 -65.66 -0.86 -10.53
CA ALA A 969 -65.01 -0.69 -9.24
C ALA A 969 -66.00 -0.26 -8.14
N ILE A 970 -66.00 -0.98 -7.01
CA ILE A 970 -66.73 -0.56 -5.81
C ILE A 970 -65.93 0.53 -5.10
N LYS A 971 -66.57 1.66 -4.76
CA LYS A 971 -65.88 2.84 -4.22
C LYS A 971 -66.54 3.37 -2.95
N ASN A 972 -65.75 3.96 -2.07
CA ASN A 972 -66.22 4.81 -0.97
C ASN A 972 -65.49 6.15 -1.02
N GLY A 973 -66.23 7.26 -1.06
CA GLY A 973 -65.64 8.60 -1.22
C GLY A 973 -64.82 8.77 -2.50
N GLY A 974 -65.19 8.05 -3.58
CA GLY A 974 -64.45 8.01 -4.85
C GLY A 974 -63.19 7.13 -4.84
N GLN A 975 -62.80 6.58 -3.68
CA GLN A 975 -61.67 5.66 -3.55
C GLN A 975 -62.15 4.22 -3.69
N GLN A 976 -61.48 3.44 -4.53
CA GLN A 976 -61.82 2.04 -4.71
C GLN A 976 -61.49 1.24 -3.44
N ILE A 977 -62.44 0.41 -3.00
CA ILE A 977 -62.24 -0.44 -1.83
C ILE A 977 -61.49 -1.72 -2.19
N TYR A 978 -60.80 -2.29 -1.20
CA TYR A 978 -60.01 -3.51 -1.34
C TYR A 978 -60.14 -4.40 -0.11
N GLN A 979 -59.66 -5.63 -0.22
CA GLN A 979 -59.75 -6.62 0.84
C GLN A 979 -59.07 -6.14 2.13
N ASN A 980 -59.75 -6.34 3.26
CA ASN A 980 -59.31 -5.93 4.60
C ASN A 980 -59.17 -4.41 4.78
N ILE A 981 -59.77 -3.58 3.91
CA ILE A 981 -59.75 -2.12 4.05
C ILE A 981 -60.35 -1.64 5.39
N TYR A 982 -61.34 -2.35 5.93
CA TYR A 982 -61.89 -2.12 7.26
C TYR A 982 -61.58 -3.31 8.16
N ALA A 983 -60.89 -3.05 9.28
CA ALA A 983 -60.49 -4.09 10.21
C ALA A 983 -61.70 -4.89 10.73
N GLY A 984 -61.62 -6.21 10.60
CA GLY A 984 -62.68 -7.14 11.02
C GLY A 984 -63.88 -7.25 10.07
N TRP A 985 -63.92 -6.51 8.97
CA TRP A 985 -65.00 -6.57 7.98
C TRP A 985 -64.53 -7.19 6.66
N GLN A 986 -65.32 -8.11 6.13
CA GLN A 986 -65.12 -8.74 4.84
C GLN A 986 -66.34 -8.51 3.96
N THR A 987 -66.14 -8.04 2.73
CA THR A 987 -67.18 -8.10 1.69
C THR A 987 -67.34 -9.54 1.25
N ILE A 988 -68.59 -9.99 1.20
CA ILE A 988 -68.91 -11.40 0.91
C ILE A 988 -69.86 -11.59 -0.27
N ALA A 989 -70.61 -10.56 -0.67
CA ALA A 989 -71.46 -10.60 -1.87
C ALA A 989 -71.78 -9.18 -2.37
N ALA A 990 -72.25 -9.06 -3.60
CA ALA A 990 -72.79 -7.81 -4.14
C ALA A 990 -73.98 -8.10 -5.05
N GLU A 991 -75.08 -7.36 -4.93
CA GLU A 991 -76.28 -7.59 -5.75
C GLU A 991 -76.96 -6.28 -6.12
N THR A 992 -77.59 -6.25 -7.30
CA THR A 992 -78.53 -5.18 -7.63
C THR A 992 -79.95 -5.67 -7.35
N VAL A 993 -80.57 -5.09 -6.33
CA VAL A 993 -81.89 -5.50 -5.83
C VAL A 993 -82.86 -4.35 -6.06
N ASN A 994 -83.87 -4.53 -6.92
CA ASN A 994 -84.85 -3.48 -7.25
C ASN A 994 -84.21 -2.14 -7.72
N GLY A 995 -83.08 -2.21 -8.42
CA GLY A 995 -82.34 -1.04 -8.90
C GLY A 995 -81.43 -0.39 -7.85
N ASP A 996 -81.34 -0.95 -6.65
CA ASP A 996 -80.41 -0.54 -5.60
C ASP A 996 -79.18 -1.46 -5.61
N ASN A 997 -78.01 -0.89 -5.86
CA ASN A 997 -76.75 -1.63 -5.87
C ASN A 997 -76.30 -1.84 -4.43
N GLN A 998 -76.17 -3.09 -4.01
CA GLN A 998 -75.86 -3.43 -2.64
C GLN A 998 -74.57 -4.25 -2.55
N VAL A 999 -73.79 -4.02 -1.50
CA VAL A 999 -72.63 -4.86 -1.14
C VAL A 999 -72.82 -5.36 0.28
N LEU A 1000 -72.77 -6.68 0.46
CA LEU A 1000 -72.88 -7.33 1.76
C LEU A 1000 -71.52 -7.49 2.42
N TRP A 1001 -71.44 -7.04 3.66
CA TRP A 1001 -70.27 -7.11 4.52
C TRP A 1001 -70.58 -7.98 5.74
N LYS A 1002 -69.64 -8.85 6.10
CA LYS A 1002 -69.64 -9.64 7.33
C LYS A 1002 -68.53 -9.18 8.24
N ASN A 1003 -68.87 -8.84 9.48
CA ASN A 1003 -67.86 -8.66 10.50
C ASN A 1003 -67.48 -10.02 11.09
N VAL A 1004 -66.24 -10.45 10.84
CA VAL A 1004 -65.75 -11.75 11.30
C VAL A 1004 -65.47 -11.82 12.80
N SER A 1005 -65.35 -10.66 13.47
CA SER A 1005 -65.04 -10.58 14.90
C SER A 1005 -66.29 -10.56 15.77
N VAL A 1006 -67.40 -10.00 15.28
CA VAL A 1006 -68.65 -9.83 16.05
C VAL A 1006 -69.89 -10.46 15.41
N ASN A 1007 -69.74 -11.20 14.29
CA ASN A 1007 -70.80 -11.99 13.66
C ASN A 1007 -72.06 -11.18 13.31
N TYR A 1008 -71.84 -10.05 12.63
CA TYR A 1008 -72.91 -9.20 12.09
C TYR A 1008 -72.79 -9.05 10.58
N LEU A 1009 -73.94 -8.94 9.92
CA LEU A 1009 -74.03 -8.48 8.54
C LEU A 1009 -74.31 -6.98 8.47
N HIS A 1010 -73.79 -6.37 7.41
CA HIS A 1010 -73.97 -4.97 7.09
C HIS A 1010 -74.05 -4.82 5.57
N ILE A 1011 -75.01 -4.04 5.10
CA ILE A 1011 -75.18 -3.71 3.70
C ILE A 1011 -74.69 -2.30 3.45
N TRP A 1012 -73.98 -2.14 2.35
CA TRP A 1012 -73.75 -0.86 1.70
C TRP A 1012 -74.73 -0.72 0.55
N HIS A 1013 -75.35 0.44 0.43
CA HIS A 1013 -76.11 0.86 -0.75
C HIS A 1013 -75.24 1.78 -1.58
N LEU A 1014 -75.26 1.58 -2.89
CA LEU A 1014 -74.39 2.24 -3.84
C LEU A 1014 -75.21 2.85 -4.98
N ASP A 1015 -74.67 3.90 -5.58
CA ASP A 1015 -75.24 4.48 -6.80
C ASP A 1015 -75.04 3.56 -8.02
N ASN A 1016 -75.58 3.96 -9.17
CA ASN A 1016 -75.42 3.23 -10.43
C ASN A 1016 -73.95 3.07 -10.89
N ASN A 1017 -73.00 3.79 -10.29
CA ASN A 1017 -71.57 3.73 -10.57
C ASN A 1017 -70.80 2.96 -9.47
N TRP A 1018 -71.51 2.22 -8.61
CA TRP A 1018 -70.96 1.47 -7.48
C TRP A 1018 -70.15 2.34 -6.50
N ASN A 1019 -70.54 3.61 -6.33
CA ASN A 1019 -70.07 4.44 -5.23
C ASN A 1019 -70.99 4.31 -4.02
N TRP A 1020 -70.41 4.13 -2.84
CA TRP A 1020 -71.11 4.11 -1.57
C TRP A 1020 -71.95 5.38 -1.38
N VAL A 1021 -73.24 5.18 -1.07
CA VAL A 1021 -74.23 6.24 -0.80
C VAL A 1021 -74.67 6.18 0.65
N SER A 1022 -75.06 5.00 1.12
CA SER A 1022 -75.55 4.79 2.48
C SER A 1022 -75.26 3.36 2.91
N SER A 1023 -75.60 3.03 4.16
CA SER A 1023 -75.40 1.69 4.68
C SER A 1023 -76.43 1.38 5.75
N GLU A 1024 -76.94 0.15 5.77
CA GLU A 1024 -77.85 -0.40 6.78
C GLU A 1024 -77.23 -1.67 7.37
N GLY A 1025 -77.35 -1.94 8.67
CA GLY A 1025 -76.69 -3.12 9.21
C GLY A 1025 -76.71 -3.30 10.72
N GLN A 1026 -75.83 -4.22 11.15
CA GLN A 1026 -75.83 -4.93 12.45
C GLN A 1026 -76.89 -6.02 12.55
N PHE A 1027 -77.22 -6.68 11.44
CA PHE A 1027 -78.05 -7.87 11.46
C PHE A 1027 -77.25 -9.02 12.08
N ALA A 1028 -77.66 -9.50 13.26
CA ALA A 1028 -77.04 -10.69 13.85
C ALA A 1028 -77.21 -11.85 12.85
N LEU A 1029 -76.17 -12.66 12.62
CA LEU A 1029 -76.16 -13.66 11.54
C LEU A 1029 -77.40 -14.59 11.50
N SER A 1030 -78.07 -14.81 12.63
CA SER A 1030 -79.27 -15.66 12.73
C SER A 1030 -80.60 -14.88 12.85
N SER A 1031 -80.60 -13.56 12.63
CA SER A 1031 -81.84 -12.77 12.63
C SER A 1031 -82.63 -12.99 11.34
N ALA A 1032 -83.96 -12.84 11.40
CA ALA A 1032 -84.80 -12.92 10.20
C ALA A 1032 -84.34 -11.94 9.10
N ASP A 1033 -83.86 -10.76 9.50
CA ASP A 1033 -83.29 -9.78 8.57
C ASP A 1033 -82.01 -10.31 7.90
N ALA A 1034 -81.08 -10.92 8.66
CA ALA A 1034 -79.85 -11.50 8.10
C ALA A 1034 -80.17 -12.66 7.14
N LEU A 1035 -81.10 -13.55 7.51
CA LEU A 1035 -81.53 -14.66 6.65
C LEU A 1035 -82.23 -14.16 5.38
N ALA A 1036 -83.03 -13.09 5.47
CA ALA A 1036 -83.59 -12.48 4.27
C ALA A 1036 -82.50 -11.91 3.35
N LYS A 1037 -81.40 -11.39 3.90
CA LYS A 1037 -80.25 -10.95 3.09
C LYS A 1037 -79.49 -12.14 2.50
N GLU A 1038 -79.39 -13.27 3.18
CA GLU A 1038 -78.81 -14.49 2.57
C GLU A 1038 -79.56 -14.89 1.29
N THR A 1039 -80.90 -14.87 1.31
CA THR A 1039 -81.71 -15.13 0.10
C THR A 1039 -81.46 -14.09 -0.99
N VAL A 1040 -81.42 -12.81 -0.63
CA VAL A 1040 -81.21 -11.71 -1.59
C VAL A 1040 -79.85 -11.81 -2.28
N PHE A 1041 -78.80 -12.15 -1.53
CA PHE A 1041 -77.43 -12.27 -2.04
C PHE A 1041 -77.05 -13.68 -2.48
N GLY A 1042 -77.94 -14.66 -2.37
CA GLY A 1042 -77.68 -16.06 -2.74
C GLY A 1042 -76.48 -16.69 -2.00
N ILE A 1043 -76.19 -16.24 -0.78
CA ILE A 1043 -75.04 -16.71 0.01
C ILE A 1043 -75.44 -17.20 1.39
N ASP A 1044 -74.77 -18.25 1.85
CA ASP A 1044 -74.83 -18.73 3.23
C ASP A 1044 -73.86 -17.91 4.10
N ALA A 1045 -74.36 -16.76 4.58
CA ALA A 1045 -73.55 -15.79 5.29
C ALA A 1045 -73.24 -16.24 6.73
N ASN A 1046 -74.14 -17.00 7.36
CA ASN A 1046 -73.99 -17.53 8.71
C ASN A 1046 -73.21 -18.86 8.75
N SER A 1047 -73.01 -19.50 7.59
CA SER A 1047 -72.30 -20.77 7.41
C SER A 1047 -73.00 -21.98 8.06
N ASP A 1048 -74.34 -21.99 8.07
CA ASP A 1048 -75.18 -23.09 8.59
C ASP A 1048 -75.53 -24.15 7.52
N GLY A 1049 -75.09 -23.93 6.28
CA GLY A 1049 -75.31 -24.80 5.14
C GLY A 1049 -76.61 -24.54 4.39
N LYS A 1050 -77.36 -23.49 4.71
CA LYS A 1050 -78.63 -23.12 4.06
C LYS A 1050 -78.66 -21.64 3.68
N ILE A 1051 -79.46 -21.30 2.67
CA ILE A 1051 -79.70 -19.92 2.25
C ILE A 1051 -81.14 -19.57 2.62
N GLY A 1052 -81.35 -18.55 3.44
CA GLY A 1052 -82.68 -18.02 3.74
C GLY A 1052 -83.42 -18.65 4.92
N ASN A 1053 -84.72 -18.36 5.02
CA ASN A 1053 -85.56 -18.79 6.15
C ASN A 1053 -85.99 -20.27 6.02
N PRO A 1054 -85.81 -21.11 7.05
CA PRO A 1054 -86.13 -22.53 7.00
C PRO A 1054 -87.63 -22.89 7.17
N SER A 1055 -88.59 -21.99 6.93
CA SER A 1055 -90.04 -22.26 7.07
C SER A 1055 -90.85 -21.94 5.80
N SER A 1056 -91.91 -22.73 5.50
CA SER A 1056 -92.81 -22.54 4.35
C SER A 1056 -93.65 -21.25 4.46
N LEU A 1057 -93.82 -20.53 3.35
CA LEU A 1057 -94.40 -19.21 3.22
C LEU A 1057 -95.61 -19.18 2.26
N THR A 1058 -96.59 -18.31 2.54
CA THR A 1058 -97.62 -17.89 1.57
C THR A 1058 -97.36 -16.43 1.21
N LEU A 1059 -97.02 -16.18 -0.06
CA LEU A 1059 -96.65 -14.88 -0.59
C LEU A 1059 -97.74 -14.41 -1.55
N THR A 1060 -98.27 -13.21 -1.30
CA THR A 1060 -99.34 -12.61 -2.12
C THR A 1060 -98.93 -11.20 -2.48
N GLY A 1061 -98.82 -10.93 -3.79
CA GLY A 1061 -98.54 -9.61 -4.31
C GLY A 1061 -99.77 -8.71 -4.30
N THR A 1062 -99.56 -7.49 -4.74
CA THR A 1062 -100.53 -6.40 -4.74
C THR A 1062 -101.15 -6.26 -6.14
N SER A 1063 -101.50 -5.04 -6.53
CA SER A 1063 -102.02 -4.73 -7.86
C SER A 1063 -100.99 -4.04 -8.77
N GLY A 1064 -99.71 -4.06 -8.38
CA GLY A 1064 -98.60 -3.52 -9.14
C GLY A 1064 -97.61 -4.62 -9.49
N ASN A 1065 -96.53 -4.26 -10.19
CA ASN A 1065 -95.49 -5.22 -10.55
C ASN A 1065 -94.64 -5.54 -9.31
N ASP A 1066 -94.88 -6.68 -8.69
CA ASP A 1066 -94.27 -7.10 -7.44
C ASP A 1066 -93.16 -8.13 -7.65
N ILE A 1067 -92.23 -8.20 -6.69
CA ILE A 1067 -91.24 -9.28 -6.61
C ILE A 1067 -91.52 -10.11 -5.36
N LEU A 1068 -91.82 -11.39 -5.57
CA LEU A 1068 -92.08 -12.35 -4.50
C LEU A 1068 -90.93 -13.35 -4.46
N ILE A 1069 -90.38 -13.60 -3.27
CA ILE A 1069 -89.19 -14.47 -3.08
C ILE A 1069 -89.48 -15.48 -1.98
N GLY A 1070 -89.44 -16.76 -2.34
CA GLY A 1070 -89.61 -17.90 -1.44
C GLY A 1070 -88.34 -18.29 -0.69
N GLY A 1071 -88.51 -19.20 0.26
CA GLY A 1071 -87.45 -19.89 0.96
C GLY A 1071 -87.27 -21.33 0.47
N ALA A 1072 -86.40 -22.09 1.13
CA ALA A 1072 -86.02 -23.44 0.69
C ALA A 1072 -87.07 -24.56 0.95
N ASN A 1073 -88.32 -24.20 1.23
CA ASN A 1073 -89.40 -25.13 1.57
C ASN A 1073 -90.63 -24.85 0.70
N SER A 1074 -91.63 -25.74 0.73
CA SER A 1074 -92.81 -25.63 -0.15
C SER A 1074 -93.62 -24.39 0.15
N ASP A 1075 -93.55 -23.43 -0.77
CA ASP A 1075 -94.15 -22.11 -0.69
C ASP A 1075 -95.35 -21.99 -1.62
N THR A 1076 -96.16 -20.96 -1.39
CA THR A 1076 -97.31 -20.64 -2.24
C THR A 1076 -97.25 -19.19 -2.68
N PHE A 1077 -97.27 -18.96 -3.99
CA PHE A 1077 -97.18 -17.64 -4.60
C PHE A 1077 -98.48 -17.27 -5.31
N ASN A 1078 -98.97 -16.07 -5.03
CA ASN A 1078 -100.05 -15.42 -5.76
C ASN A 1078 -99.54 -14.05 -6.22
N GLY A 1079 -99.21 -13.89 -7.51
CA GLY A 1079 -98.68 -12.63 -8.06
C GLY A 1079 -99.67 -11.48 -7.86
N GLY A 1080 -100.91 -11.66 -8.32
CA GLY A 1080 -101.93 -10.61 -8.26
C GLY A 1080 -102.04 -9.90 -9.60
N LEU A 1081 -102.45 -8.63 -9.59
CA LEU A 1081 -102.50 -7.85 -10.83
C LEU A 1081 -101.15 -7.14 -11.02
N GLY A 1082 -100.59 -7.17 -12.22
CA GLY A 1082 -99.24 -6.64 -12.47
C GLY A 1082 -98.43 -7.60 -13.33
N ASN A 1083 -97.26 -7.16 -13.78
CA ASN A 1083 -96.27 -8.06 -14.35
C ASN A 1083 -95.29 -8.42 -13.24
N ASP A 1084 -95.51 -9.55 -12.58
CA ASP A 1084 -94.82 -9.91 -11.36
C ASP A 1084 -93.59 -10.78 -11.63
N THR A 1085 -92.63 -10.74 -10.71
CA THR A 1085 -91.44 -11.60 -10.74
C THR A 1085 -91.39 -12.49 -9.50
N LEU A 1086 -91.45 -13.80 -9.71
CA LEU A 1086 -91.54 -14.79 -8.64
C LEU A 1086 -90.26 -15.64 -8.63
N TYR A 1087 -89.57 -15.67 -7.50
CA TYR A 1087 -88.42 -16.54 -7.26
C TYR A 1087 -88.83 -17.62 -6.27
N LEU A 1088 -88.89 -18.87 -6.73
CA LEU A 1088 -89.43 -19.97 -5.94
C LEU A 1088 -88.47 -20.43 -4.84
N GLY A 1089 -87.17 -20.45 -5.13
CA GLY A 1089 -86.14 -20.94 -4.22
C GLY A 1089 -85.04 -21.66 -4.99
N LEU A 1090 -83.78 -21.51 -4.57
CA LEU A 1090 -82.65 -22.16 -5.24
C LEU A 1090 -82.45 -23.60 -4.75
N ASN A 1091 -82.56 -24.58 -5.66
CA ASN A 1091 -82.11 -25.96 -5.47
C ASN A 1091 -82.67 -26.67 -4.22
N ASP A 1092 -83.93 -26.44 -3.89
CA ASP A 1092 -84.64 -27.34 -3.00
C ASP A 1092 -85.44 -28.39 -3.79
N ASN A 1093 -85.81 -29.47 -3.10
CA ASN A 1093 -86.72 -30.48 -3.63
C ASN A 1093 -88.16 -30.21 -3.15
N ALA A 1094 -88.43 -28.98 -2.70
CA ALA A 1094 -89.73 -28.62 -2.19
C ALA A 1094 -90.65 -28.31 -3.38
N VAL A 1095 -91.92 -28.68 -3.24
CA VAL A 1095 -92.90 -28.44 -4.30
C VAL A 1095 -93.59 -27.11 -4.05
N ASP A 1096 -93.28 -26.12 -4.89
CA ASP A 1096 -93.88 -24.80 -4.81
C ASP A 1096 -95.16 -24.71 -5.64
N ASN A 1097 -96.09 -23.87 -5.18
CA ASN A 1097 -97.35 -23.63 -5.87
C ASN A 1097 -97.45 -22.19 -6.35
N VAL A 1098 -97.47 -22.01 -7.67
CA VAL A 1098 -97.68 -20.71 -8.31
C VAL A 1098 -99.09 -20.66 -8.87
N ASN A 1099 -99.89 -19.72 -8.38
CA ASN A 1099 -101.27 -19.54 -8.82
C ASN A 1099 -101.39 -18.33 -9.73
N TYR A 1100 -102.02 -18.53 -10.89
CA TYR A 1100 -102.28 -17.48 -11.88
C TYR A 1100 -103.75 -17.45 -12.28
N ALA A 1101 -104.35 -16.26 -12.28
CA ALA A 1101 -105.70 -16.00 -12.72
C ALA A 1101 -105.74 -15.18 -14.02
N SER A 1102 -106.77 -15.42 -14.84
CA SER A 1102 -106.97 -14.65 -16.08
C SER A 1102 -107.03 -13.15 -15.79
N GLY A 1103 -106.05 -12.41 -16.29
CA GLY A 1103 -105.95 -10.95 -16.17
C GLY A 1103 -104.89 -10.45 -15.18
N ASP A 1104 -104.18 -11.35 -14.52
CA ASP A 1104 -103.10 -11.03 -13.58
C ASP A 1104 -102.01 -10.20 -14.25
N GLY A 1105 -101.58 -10.56 -15.46
CA GLY A 1105 -100.61 -9.79 -16.23
C GLY A 1105 -99.60 -10.72 -16.89
N THR A 1106 -98.40 -10.24 -17.20
CA THR A 1106 -97.34 -11.09 -17.74
C THR A 1106 -96.28 -11.33 -16.66
N ASP A 1107 -96.37 -12.49 -16.02
CA ASP A 1107 -95.50 -12.83 -14.90
C ASP A 1107 -94.26 -13.60 -15.34
N THR A 1108 -93.19 -13.46 -14.58
CA THR A 1108 -91.94 -14.22 -14.80
C THR A 1108 -91.62 -15.02 -13.56
N VAL A 1109 -91.53 -16.34 -13.73
CA VAL A 1109 -91.19 -17.27 -12.66
C VAL A 1109 -89.78 -17.79 -12.89
N TYR A 1110 -88.93 -17.66 -11.89
CA TYR A 1110 -87.57 -18.18 -11.87
C TYR A 1110 -87.52 -19.44 -11.03
N GLN A 1111 -86.61 -20.35 -11.42
CA GLN A 1111 -86.28 -21.58 -10.68
C GLN A 1111 -87.38 -22.65 -10.64
N PHE A 1112 -88.30 -22.63 -11.61
CA PHE A 1112 -89.34 -23.65 -11.72
C PHE A 1112 -88.78 -25.04 -12.01
N VAL A 1113 -89.05 -26.00 -11.13
CA VAL A 1113 -88.63 -27.39 -11.25
C VAL A 1113 -89.72 -28.21 -11.95
N ARG A 1114 -89.37 -28.83 -13.08
CA ARG A 1114 -90.26 -29.69 -13.89
C ARG A 1114 -90.16 -31.17 -13.53
N GLY A 1115 -91.17 -31.95 -13.91
CA GLY A 1115 -91.27 -33.39 -13.71
C GLY A 1115 -92.12 -33.79 -12.50
N ASP A 1116 -92.22 -35.09 -12.26
CA ASP A 1116 -92.95 -35.66 -11.11
C ASP A 1116 -92.26 -35.28 -9.79
N GLY A 1117 -93.02 -34.69 -8.86
CA GLY A 1117 -92.47 -34.08 -7.65
C GLY A 1117 -91.83 -32.70 -7.84
N GLY A 1118 -91.98 -32.08 -9.01
CA GLY A 1118 -91.61 -30.68 -9.27
C GLY A 1118 -92.74 -29.69 -8.96
N ASP A 1119 -92.47 -28.41 -9.21
CA ASP A 1119 -93.35 -27.29 -8.93
C ASP A 1119 -94.64 -27.30 -9.73
N LYS A 1120 -95.63 -26.57 -9.23
CA LYS A 1120 -96.99 -26.56 -9.76
C LYS A 1120 -97.41 -25.17 -10.18
N LEU A 1121 -97.86 -25.07 -11.43
CA LEU A 1121 -98.43 -23.87 -12.00
C LEU A 1121 -99.93 -24.06 -12.24
N ASN A 1122 -100.75 -23.35 -11.48
CA ASN A 1122 -102.19 -23.49 -11.48
C ASN A 1122 -102.85 -22.31 -12.20
N PHE A 1123 -103.59 -22.58 -13.27
CA PHE A 1123 -104.30 -21.56 -14.04
C PHE A 1123 -105.80 -21.58 -13.75
N THR A 1124 -106.39 -20.41 -13.57
CA THR A 1124 -107.83 -20.24 -13.38
C THR A 1124 -108.42 -19.27 -14.40
N GLY A 1125 -109.49 -19.69 -15.08
CA GLY A 1125 -110.24 -18.83 -16.02
C GLY A 1125 -109.73 -18.83 -17.47
N ILE A 1126 -108.81 -19.72 -17.84
CA ILE A 1126 -108.23 -19.81 -19.18
C ILE A 1126 -108.46 -21.21 -19.75
N ALA A 1127 -108.96 -21.31 -20.98
CA ALA A 1127 -109.41 -22.59 -21.54
C ALA A 1127 -108.32 -23.35 -22.29
N ASN A 1128 -107.57 -22.67 -23.16
CA ASN A 1128 -106.54 -23.27 -23.99
C ASN A 1128 -105.24 -22.46 -23.89
N LEU A 1129 -104.11 -23.15 -23.79
CA LEU A 1129 -102.80 -22.56 -23.62
C LEU A 1129 -101.81 -23.20 -24.60
N ASP A 1130 -101.02 -22.37 -25.25
CA ASP A 1130 -99.87 -22.80 -26.03
C ASP A 1130 -98.61 -22.65 -25.16
N VAL A 1131 -97.86 -23.74 -25.03
CA VAL A 1131 -96.61 -23.76 -24.29
C VAL A 1131 -95.48 -23.87 -25.31
N VAL A 1132 -94.62 -22.85 -25.33
CA VAL A 1132 -93.56 -22.71 -26.33
C VAL A 1132 -92.23 -22.64 -25.61
N THR A 1133 -91.28 -23.49 -25.98
CA THR A 1133 -89.90 -23.31 -25.53
C THR A 1133 -89.18 -22.35 -26.47
N LEU A 1134 -88.85 -21.16 -25.96
CA LEU A 1134 -88.11 -20.14 -26.70
C LEU A 1134 -86.71 -19.98 -26.09
N GLY A 1135 -85.72 -20.58 -26.73
CA GLY A 1135 -84.35 -20.57 -26.25
C GLY A 1135 -84.24 -21.22 -24.87
N ALA A 1136 -83.84 -20.43 -23.87
CA ALA A 1136 -83.67 -20.88 -22.48
C ALA A 1136 -84.96 -20.86 -21.64
N ASN A 1137 -86.05 -20.31 -22.16
CA ASN A 1137 -87.28 -20.08 -21.40
C ASN A 1137 -88.44 -20.93 -21.93
N THR A 1138 -89.39 -21.24 -21.06
CA THR A 1138 -90.69 -21.79 -21.47
C THR A 1138 -91.74 -20.72 -21.26
N GLU A 1139 -92.44 -20.37 -22.34
CA GLU A 1139 -93.50 -19.37 -22.33
C GLU A 1139 -94.86 -20.06 -22.36
N VAL A 1140 -95.75 -19.68 -21.45
CA VAL A 1140 -97.15 -20.09 -21.45
C VAL A 1140 -97.98 -18.93 -21.98
N ARG A 1141 -98.63 -19.17 -23.12
CA ARG A 1141 -99.37 -18.17 -23.89
C ARG A 1141 -100.81 -18.61 -24.09
N ILE A 1142 -101.72 -17.68 -24.34
CA ILE A 1142 -103.09 -18.02 -24.75
C ILE A 1142 -103.06 -18.78 -26.08
N GLY A 1143 -103.65 -19.97 -26.11
CA GLY A 1143 -103.70 -20.84 -27.28
C GLY A 1143 -105.05 -20.82 -27.99
N ASP A 1144 -105.05 -21.08 -29.30
CA ASP A 1144 -106.29 -21.26 -30.09
C ASP A 1144 -106.84 -22.70 -30.02
N GLY A 1145 -106.10 -23.62 -29.38
CA GLY A 1145 -106.46 -25.02 -29.23
C GLY A 1145 -106.08 -25.91 -30.42
N ILE A 1146 -105.23 -25.43 -31.34
CA ILE A 1146 -104.79 -26.18 -32.53
C ILE A 1146 -103.25 -26.23 -32.58
N ALA A 1147 -102.66 -27.42 -32.39
CA ALA A 1147 -101.21 -27.59 -32.39
C ALA A 1147 -100.59 -27.42 -33.79
N ALA A 1148 -99.36 -26.89 -33.84
CA ALA A 1148 -98.50 -26.80 -35.03
C ALA A 1148 -99.10 -26.04 -36.23
N ASN A 1149 -100.01 -25.10 -36.00
CA ASN A 1149 -100.46 -24.14 -37.01
C ASN A 1149 -99.60 -22.86 -36.96
N THR A 1150 -99.84 -21.93 -37.90
CA THR A 1150 -99.09 -20.66 -37.96
C THR A 1150 -99.42 -19.70 -36.81
N GLY A 1151 -100.51 -19.94 -36.07
CA GLY A 1151 -100.93 -19.14 -34.91
C GLY A 1151 -100.39 -19.68 -33.58
N PHE A 1152 -99.88 -20.92 -33.56
CA PHE A 1152 -99.40 -21.59 -32.35
C PHE A 1152 -98.28 -20.79 -31.71
N GLY A 1153 -98.43 -20.48 -30.42
CA GLY A 1153 -97.45 -19.74 -29.66
C GLY A 1153 -97.39 -18.24 -29.96
N THR A 1154 -98.33 -17.71 -30.76
CA THR A 1154 -98.39 -16.27 -31.09
C THR A 1154 -99.36 -15.47 -30.22
N GLY A 1155 -100.14 -16.16 -29.37
CA GLY A 1155 -101.08 -15.53 -28.44
C GLY A 1155 -100.42 -14.74 -27.31
N GLN A 1156 -101.24 -14.05 -26.53
CA GLN A 1156 -100.79 -13.22 -25.41
C GLN A 1156 -99.95 -14.04 -24.42
N LEU A 1157 -98.81 -13.50 -24.02
CA LEU A 1157 -97.94 -14.08 -23.01
C LEU A 1157 -98.52 -13.89 -21.61
N LEU A 1158 -98.65 -14.99 -20.89
CA LEU A 1158 -99.15 -15.00 -19.52
C LEU A 1158 -98.01 -15.20 -18.54
N ILE A 1159 -97.22 -16.26 -18.74
CA ILE A 1159 -96.12 -16.60 -17.83
C ILE A 1159 -94.89 -16.96 -18.62
N THR A 1160 -93.75 -16.41 -18.20
CA THR A 1160 -92.43 -16.86 -18.62
C THR A 1160 -91.79 -17.66 -17.50
N LEU A 1161 -91.59 -18.95 -17.72
CA LEU A 1161 -90.72 -19.78 -16.88
C LEU A 1161 -89.28 -19.56 -17.34
N SER A 1162 -88.58 -18.69 -16.62
CA SER A 1162 -87.23 -18.28 -16.96
C SER A 1162 -86.25 -19.43 -16.73
N SER A 1163 -85.34 -19.63 -17.68
CA SER A 1163 -84.29 -20.67 -17.66
C SER A 1163 -84.82 -22.11 -17.52
N THR A 1164 -86.12 -22.31 -17.74
CA THR A 1164 -86.75 -23.64 -17.71
C THR A 1164 -86.93 -24.12 -19.13
N THR A 1165 -86.09 -25.06 -19.58
CA THR A 1165 -86.15 -25.61 -20.95
C THR A 1165 -86.52 -27.08 -20.96
N GLY A 1166 -86.97 -27.56 -22.12
CA GLY A 1166 -87.21 -28.97 -22.38
C GLY A 1166 -88.45 -29.54 -21.71
N LEU A 1167 -89.26 -28.69 -21.07
CA LEU A 1167 -90.58 -29.03 -20.55
C LEU A 1167 -91.33 -29.72 -21.69
N ASN A 1168 -91.54 -31.03 -21.62
CA ASN A 1168 -92.12 -31.78 -22.74
C ASN A 1168 -93.59 -32.15 -22.43
N ASN A 1169 -94.24 -32.84 -23.36
CA ASN A 1169 -95.65 -33.18 -23.21
C ASN A 1169 -95.94 -34.05 -21.96
N ALA A 1170 -94.97 -34.80 -21.43
CA ALA A 1170 -95.13 -35.52 -20.16
C ALA A 1170 -95.07 -34.55 -18.96
N ASP A 1171 -94.14 -33.60 -18.96
CA ASP A 1171 -93.95 -32.60 -17.90
C ASP A 1171 -95.16 -31.66 -17.78
N VAL A 1172 -95.73 -31.24 -18.92
CA VAL A 1172 -96.94 -30.40 -18.99
C VAL A 1172 -98.10 -31.01 -18.20
N ASN A 1173 -98.29 -32.33 -18.26
CA ASN A 1173 -99.40 -33.01 -17.59
C ASN A 1173 -99.21 -33.17 -16.07
N VAL A 1174 -98.00 -32.96 -15.54
CA VAL A 1174 -97.70 -33.13 -14.10
C VAL A 1174 -97.36 -31.84 -13.38
N ASN A 1175 -96.89 -30.80 -14.08
CA ASN A 1175 -96.54 -29.51 -13.47
C ASN A 1175 -97.55 -28.40 -13.76
N LEU A 1176 -98.33 -28.49 -14.84
CA LEU A 1176 -99.29 -27.47 -15.23
C LEU A 1176 -100.72 -27.97 -15.04
N PHE A 1177 -101.55 -27.17 -14.38
CA PHE A 1177 -102.92 -27.55 -14.02
C PHE A 1177 -103.94 -26.47 -14.39
N GLY A 1178 -105.16 -26.89 -14.74
CA GLY A 1178 -106.33 -26.01 -14.86
C GLY A 1178 -106.75 -25.59 -16.28
N SER A 1179 -106.02 -26.00 -17.32
CA SER A 1179 -106.31 -25.63 -18.73
C SER A 1179 -105.91 -26.75 -19.71
N ASN A 1180 -106.35 -26.66 -20.97
CA ASN A 1180 -105.86 -27.53 -22.03
C ASN A 1180 -104.56 -26.97 -22.62
N PHE A 1181 -103.44 -27.67 -22.41
CA PHE A 1181 -102.14 -27.25 -22.90
C PHE A 1181 -101.76 -27.97 -24.20
N LEU A 1182 -101.30 -27.21 -25.17
CA LEU A 1182 -100.68 -27.71 -26.39
C LEU A 1182 -99.22 -27.27 -26.40
N PHE A 1183 -98.32 -28.20 -26.65
CA PHE A 1183 -96.87 -27.99 -26.54
C PHE A 1183 -96.19 -28.18 -27.90
N ASN A 1184 -95.22 -27.31 -28.23
CA ASN A 1184 -94.33 -27.46 -29.39
C ASN A 1184 -92.90 -27.07 -29.04
#